data_AF-A0A812NGZ6-F1
#
_entry.id   AF-A0A812NGZ6-F1
#
_cell.length_a   1.000
_cell.length_b   1.000
_cell.length_c   1.000
_cell.angle_alpha   90.00
_cell.angle_beta   90.00
_cell.angle_gamma   90.00
#
_symmetry.space_group_name_H-M   'P 1'
#
loop_
_entity.id
_entity.type
_entity.pdbx_description
1 polymer ?
#
loop_
_entity_poly.entity_id
_entity_poly.type
_entity_poly.pdbx_seq_one_letter_code
_entity_poly.pdbx_strand_id
1 'polypeptide(L)'
;MRWVICRAIWMCLGVCTVGQESGIPKPFPAAVPETFSVALRNDGGMALHKGHTGDAVAWGSFQDAINSTGWAVLDVHTSPLASGNTQSYAAGFLEGALTHTRITQHLQNMWGVDFKGYATGTVPQKVRDFVSANMAWMVSMVKGNPSDNYWTTVGYLLAQLHGLADGYEAARDHQQGELPLTVEDMLMLVMVDTDMDDVVTAVVAEGHFINEHFLHRRHKRRHRMFDPFPEFFEVSRRHHGHCSAVVQVAPNFEDLWVTHATWDEYRGMLRIIKYFDMPLPGTEVQRMAFTADPGGLYSADDFYVLDSQLVVMETTIDNYNRSLWSNIKPETLMTWARAMVANRLSKNGAEWTSYQVRDNSGTCNNQWMVVDYKRFEPGKPLQDGVLWISETMPGHAQTGDVTHVLRKQHSWPSYNIPFFENIWKVGGYEHLQAKTGSDDFSFDHCPRAKMFQRARQEGFGNSLKSLMALIRYNRLDDPLALGDACNGISARCDLNPQKHVSYDCFGAIDAKVASWRSSKHDLSFLAVSSPTRSNGERPFAWSRVNDKLDGCKPENHIGHPDTFAFEWYKMPANWPSAPSETPSFFVSEPSSWLSLEKAAAISSSLACMLLLACIVQRAYCQTDGDLPATRYEPLDA
;
A
#
# COMPACT_ATOMS: atom_id res chain seq x y z
N MET A 1 33.99 52.58 -35.04
CA MET A 1 34.70 51.86 -33.95
C MET A 1 33.85 51.98 -32.68
N ARG A 2 33.86 51.00 -31.75
CA ARG A 2 32.88 50.83 -30.64
C ARG A 2 31.43 50.47 -31.05
N TRP A 3 31.19 49.25 -31.53
CA TRP A 3 29.83 48.62 -31.57
C TRP A 3 29.85 47.07 -31.53
N VAL A 4 30.96 46.45 -31.12
CA VAL A 4 31.20 44.99 -31.31
C VAL A 4 31.37 44.21 -30.00
N ILE A 5 31.64 44.86 -28.86
CA ILE A 5 32.12 44.17 -27.64
C ILE A 5 30.98 43.73 -26.69
N CYS A 6 29.78 44.31 -26.77
CA CYS A 6 28.69 43.99 -25.84
C CYS A 6 27.86 42.72 -26.17
N ARG A 7 28.17 41.98 -27.24
CA ARG A 7 27.50 40.69 -27.56
C ARG A 7 28.28 39.44 -27.14
N ALA A 8 29.54 39.56 -26.72
CA ALA A 8 30.39 38.42 -26.39
C ALA A 8 30.26 37.91 -24.94
N ILE A 9 29.76 38.74 -24.02
CA ILE A 9 29.73 38.43 -22.57
C ILE A 9 28.42 37.72 -22.16
N TRP A 10 27.36 37.79 -22.98
CA TRP A 10 26.07 37.14 -22.72
C TRP A 10 25.97 35.69 -23.25
N MET A 11 27.11 35.01 -23.37
CA MET A 11 27.23 33.61 -23.83
C MET A 11 28.01 32.69 -22.87
N CYS A 12 28.45 33.19 -21.70
CA CYS A 12 29.27 32.42 -20.76
C CYS A 12 28.77 32.46 -19.30
N LEU A 13 27.49 32.78 -19.07
CA LEU A 13 26.83 32.64 -17.77
C LEU A 13 25.60 31.75 -17.89
N GLY A 14 25.68 30.59 -17.23
CA GLY A 14 24.64 29.58 -17.00
C GLY A 14 23.33 29.72 -17.79
N VAL A 15 23.25 29.07 -18.95
CA VAL A 15 21.96 28.52 -19.38
C VAL A 15 21.62 27.39 -18.41
N CYS A 16 20.89 27.71 -17.35
CA CYS A 16 20.21 26.72 -16.54
C CYS A 16 19.13 26.09 -17.44
N THR A 17 19.50 25.02 -18.14
CA THR A 17 18.58 24.24 -18.97
C THR A 17 17.44 23.76 -18.09
N VAL A 18 16.22 24.21 -18.38
CA VAL A 18 15.01 23.63 -17.79
C VAL A 18 14.99 22.17 -18.21
N GLY A 19 15.26 21.29 -17.26
CA GLY A 19 15.46 19.86 -17.52
C GLY A 19 14.18 19.22 -18.00
N GLN A 20 14.07 19.01 -19.30
CA GLN A 20 13.10 18.09 -19.90
C GLN A 20 13.40 16.69 -19.36
N GLU A 21 12.38 15.95 -18.88
CA GLU A 21 12.58 14.56 -18.41
C GLU A 21 13.31 13.75 -19.48
N SER A 22 14.43 13.13 -19.12
CA SER A 22 15.33 12.51 -20.11
C SER A 22 14.71 11.32 -20.85
N GLY A 23 13.63 10.76 -20.30
CA GLY A 23 12.84 9.66 -20.90
C GLY A 23 13.62 8.35 -21.04
N ILE A 24 14.79 8.25 -20.42
CA ILE A 24 15.65 7.06 -20.38
C ILE A 24 15.73 6.62 -18.92
N PRO A 25 15.11 5.48 -18.54
CA PRO A 25 15.22 4.97 -17.17
C PRO A 25 16.67 4.70 -16.79
N LYS A 26 17.09 5.22 -15.64
CA LYS A 26 18.39 4.92 -15.02
C LYS A 26 18.22 3.69 -14.11
N PRO A 27 19.22 2.83 -13.90
CA PRO A 27 19.17 1.88 -12.78
C PRO A 27 18.91 2.65 -11.48
N PHE A 28 18.04 2.16 -10.59
CA PHE A 28 17.91 2.74 -9.25
C PHE A 28 19.28 2.70 -8.53
N PRO A 29 19.70 3.77 -7.84
CA PRO A 29 20.99 3.82 -7.14
C PRO A 29 20.94 3.00 -5.85
N ALA A 30 20.77 1.69 -5.98
CA ALA A 30 20.86 0.75 -4.87
C ALA A 30 22.30 0.74 -4.34
N ALA A 31 22.48 1.21 -3.11
CA ALA A 31 23.61 0.78 -2.30
C ALA A 31 23.36 -0.68 -1.89
N VAL A 32 24.40 -1.38 -1.44
CA VAL A 32 24.18 -2.53 -0.55
C VAL A 32 23.89 -1.90 0.82
N PRO A 33 22.63 -1.86 1.30
CA PRO A 33 22.31 -1.15 2.52
C PRO A 33 22.63 -2.04 3.72
N GLU A 34 22.67 -1.45 4.91
CA GLU A 34 22.93 -2.23 6.10
C GLU A 34 21.77 -3.20 6.36
N THR A 35 22.10 -4.50 6.44
CA THR A 35 21.13 -5.54 6.77
C THR A 35 20.90 -5.58 8.28
N PHE A 36 19.66 -5.74 8.69
CA PHE A 36 19.24 -5.96 10.08
C PHE A 36 18.43 -7.25 10.19
N SER A 37 18.41 -7.84 11.38
CA SER A 37 17.66 -9.06 11.72
C SER A 37 16.72 -8.82 12.89
N VAL A 38 15.61 -9.53 12.91
CA VAL A 38 14.70 -9.62 14.06
C VAL A 38 14.71 -11.05 14.58
N ALA A 39 15.15 -11.21 15.83
CA ALA A 39 15.24 -12.50 16.51
C ALA A 39 14.28 -12.57 17.71
N LEU A 40 13.83 -13.78 18.05
CA LEU A 40 12.98 -14.04 19.22
C LEU A 40 13.80 -13.94 20.51
N ARG A 41 13.25 -13.22 21.50
CA ARG A 41 13.80 -13.12 22.85
C ARG A 41 13.30 -14.25 23.74
N ASN A 42 14.07 -14.55 24.79
CA ASN A 42 13.70 -15.54 25.82
C ASN A 42 12.43 -15.18 26.62
N ASP A 43 11.99 -13.92 26.58
CA ASP A 43 10.74 -13.44 27.19
C ASP A 43 9.55 -13.42 26.22
N GLY A 44 9.73 -13.91 24.99
CA GLY A 44 8.70 -13.96 23.95
C GLY A 44 8.57 -12.68 23.11
N GLY A 45 9.29 -11.62 23.44
CA GLY A 45 9.38 -10.43 22.60
C GLY A 45 10.30 -10.62 21.38
N MET A 46 10.46 -9.56 20.58
CA MET A 46 11.44 -9.50 19.49
C MET A 46 12.59 -8.53 19.82
N ALA A 47 13.74 -8.73 19.19
CA ALA A 47 14.89 -7.83 19.26
C ALA A 47 15.46 -7.53 17.87
N LEU A 48 15.77 -6.26 17.60
CA LEU A 48 16.48 -5.85 16.38
C LEU A 48 18.00 -6.02 16.58
N HIS A 49 18.64 -6.64 15.61
CA HIS A 49 20.09 -6.85 15.55
C HIS A 49 20.65 -6.28 14.24
N LYS A 50 21.83 -5.67 14.33
CA LYS A 50 22.60 -5.18 13.18
C LYS A 50 23.36 -6.36 12.55
N GLY A 51 23.27 -6.52 11.23
CA GLY A 51 23.75 -7.68 10.48
C GLY A 51 22.71 -8.80 10.35
N HIS A 52 23.09 -9.88 9.65
CA HIS A 52 22.29 -11.10 9.52
C HIS A 52 22.61 -12.07 10.67
N THR A 53 21.62 -12.50 11.46
CA THR A 53 21.81 -13.51 12.52
C THR A 53 21.27 -14.89 12.11
N GLY A 54 21.86 -15.97 12.63
CA GLY A 54 21.49 -17.35 12.24
C GLY A 54 20.15 -17.85 12.80
N ASP A 55 19.59 -17.09 13.74
CA ASP A 55 18.32 -17.30 14.45
C ASP A 55 17.23 -16.30 14.04
N ALA A 56 17.49 -15.48 13.00
CA ALA A 56 16.57 -14.47 12.51
C ALA A 56 15.22 -15.06 12.05
N VAL A 57 14.13 -14.49 12.55
CA VAL A 57 12.76 -14.75 12.07
C VAL A 57 12.46 -13.89 10.84
N ALA A 58 12.93 -12.64 10.85
CA ALA A 58 12.93 -11.74 9.70
C ALA A 58 14.30 -11.07 9.57
N TRP A 59 14.68 -10.70 8.35
CA TRP A 59 15.84 -9.86 8.09
C TRP A 59 15.61 -9.02 6.84
N GLY A 60 16.39 -7.97 6.64
CA GLY A 60 16.14 -7.04 5.56
C GLY A 60 16.93 -5.75 5.69
N SER A 61 16.57 -4.73 4.91
CA SER A 61 17.30 -3.47 4.85
C SER A 61 16.40 -2.29 4.45
N PHE A 62 16.80 -1.08 4.83
CA PHE A 62 16.12 0.16 4.45
C PHE A 62 17.14 1.15 3.86
N GLN A 63 16.86 1.64 2.64
CA GLN A 63 17.62 2.70 1.99
C GLN A 63 16.74 3.93 1.81
N ASP A 64 16.90 4.93 2.68
CA ASP A 64 16.31 6.25 2.49
C ASP A 64 17.06 7.02 1.39
N ALA A 65 16.46 7.08 0.21
CA ALA A 65 16.98 7.81 -0.95
C ALA A 65 16.00 8.90 -1.42
N ILE A 66 15.03 9.32 -0.59
CA ILE A 66 13.93 10.22 -0.99
C ILE A 66 14.49 11.54 -1.54
N ASN A 67 15.46 12.13 -0.85
CA ASN A 67 16.10 13.39 -1.26
C ASN A 67 16.88 13.33 -2.59
N SER A 68 17.16 12.14 -3.13
CA SER A 68 17.94 11.95 -4.36
C SER A 68 17.20 11.23 -5.49
N THR A 69 16.09 10.54 -5.19
CA THR A 69 15.33 9.73 -6.16
C THR A 69 13.80 9.91 -6.09
N GLY A 70 13.28 10.55 -5.05
CA GLY A 70 11.85 10.58 -4.72
C GLY A 70 11.33 9.33 -3.99
N TRP A 71 12.16 8.30 -3.81
CA TRP A 71 11.80 7.04 -3.16
C TRP A 71 12.79 6.66 -2.04
N ALA A 72 12.29 6.09 -0.96
CA ALA A 72 13.05 5.13 -0.16
C ALA A 72 12.79 3.70 -0.68
N VAL A 73 13.61 2.74 -0.27
CA VAL A 73 13.36 1.31 -0.52
C VAL A 73 13.47 0.54 0.78
N LEU A 74 12.49 -0.32 1.04
CA LEU A 74 12.45 -1.28 2.13
C LEU A 74 12.47 -2.69 1.53
N ASP A 75 13.27 -3.56 2.12
CA ASP A 75 13.45 -4.95 1.73
C ASP A 75 13.31 -5.82 2.98
N VAL A 76 12.44 -6.84 2.93
CA VAL A 76 12.08 -7.70 4.07
C VAL A 76 11.93 -9.14 3.62
N HIS A 77 12.69 -10.03 4.25
CA HIS A 77 12.61 -11.47 4.14
C HIS A 77 12.12 -12.09 5.46
N THR A 78 11.44 -13.24 5.40
CA THR A 78 11.11 -14.03 6.61
C THR A 78 11.51 -15.50 6.51
N SER A 79 11.82 -16.11 7.66
CA SER A 79 12.26 -17.50 7.77
C SER A 79 11.08 -18.47 7.57
N PRO A 80 11.13 -19.39 6.59
CA PRO A 80 10.07 -20.40 6.38
C PRO A 80 9.98 -21.44 7.51
N LEU A 81 10.93 -21.43 8.46
CA LEU A 81 10.91 -22.29 9.65
C LEU A 81 10.00 -21.73 10.76
N ALA A 82 9.62 -20.45 10.68
CA ALA A 82 8.74 -19.81 11.64
C ALA A 82 7.26 -19.88 11.21
N SER A 83 6.33 -19.87 12.18
CA SER A 83 4.90 -19.84 11.89
C SER A 83 4.51 -18.55 11.15
N GLY A 84 3.46 -18.56 10.34
CA GLY A 84 3.04 -17.37 9.57
C GLY A 84 2.79 -16.13 10.44
N ASN A 85 2.17 -16.29 11.62
CA ASN A 85 2.02 -15.18 12.59
C ASN A 85 3.39 -14.65 13.06
N THR A 86 4.35 -15.55 13.32
CA THR A 86 5.69 -15.21 13.80
C THR A 86 6.51 -14.52 12.70
N GLN A 87 6.42 -15.00 11.45
CA GLN A 87 7.00 -14.36 10.27
C GLN A 87 6.44 -12.94 10.08
N SER A 88 5.11 -12.80 10.02
CA SER A 88 4.45 -11.51 9.83
C SER A 88 4.74 -10.51 10.94
N TYR A 89 4.69 -10.93 12.21
CA TYR A 89 5.03 -10.04 13.33
C TYR A 89 6.50 -9.58 13.27
N ALA A 90 7.44 -10.47 12.95
CA ALA A 90 8.85 -10.09 12.80
C ALA A 90 9.09 -9.17 11.58
N ALA A 91 8.37 -9.37 10.47
CA ALA A 91 8.41 -8.49 9.30
C ALA A 91 7.89 -7.08 9.63
N GLY A 92 6.75 -6.99 10.33
CA GLY A 92 6.21 -5.73 10.82
C GLY A 92 7.16 -5.03 11.79
N PHE A 93 7.74 -5.78 12.74
CA PHE A 93 8.70 -5.26 13.71
C PHE A 93 9.96 -4.70 13.02
N LEU A 94 10.46 -5.38 11.98
CA LEU A 94 11.58 -4.90 11.17
C LEU A 94 11.22 -3.61 10.43
N GLU A 95 10.05 -3.54 9.79
CA GLU A 95 9.58 -2.35 9.09
C GLU A 95 9.43 -1.15 10.05
N GLY A 96 8.70 -1.35 11.17
CA GLY A 96 8.45 -0.29 12.14
C GLY A 96 9.75 0.25 12.74
N ALA A 97 10.69 -0.64 13.08
CA ALA A 97 11.97 -0.26 13.66
C ALA A 97 12.92 0.42 12.66
N LEU A 98 12.94 -0.01 11.38
CA LEU A 98 13.80 0.61 10.37
C LEU A 98 13.23 1.91 9.77
N THR A 99 11.91 2.11 9.81
CA THR A 99 11.26 3.25 9.15
C THR A 99 10.64 4.29 10.11
N HIS A 100 10.83 4.15 11.43
CA HIS A 100 10.16 4.97 12.46
C HIS A 100 10.16 6.48 12.17
N THR A 101 11.30 7.09 11.84
CA THR A 101 11.39 8.52 11.52
C THR A 101 10.52 8.91 10.32
N ARG A 102 10.36 8.04 9.33
CA ARG A 102 9.49 8.29 8.17
C ARG A 102 8.02 8.01 8.51
N ILE A 103 7.72 7.05 9.38
CA ILE A 103 6.37 6.85 9.95
C ILE A 103 5.92 8.13 10.68
N THR A 104 6.73 8.66 11.60
CA THR A 104 6.41 9.89 12.34
C THR A 104 6.17 11.08 11.41
N GLN A 105 6.96 11.23 10.35
CA GLN A 105 6.82 12.32 9.38
C GLN A 105 5.59 12.15 8.48
N HIS A 106 5.32 10.93 7.98
CA HIS A 106 4.14 10.66 7.17
C HIS A 106 2.84 10.80 7.97
N LEU A 107 2.83 10.33 9.22
CA LEU A 107 1.76 10.57 10.19
C LEU A 107 1.52 12.09 10.35
N GLN A 108 2.57 12.88 10.61
CA GLN A 108 2.46 14.33 10.76
C GLN A 108 1.92 15.03 9.50
N ASN A 109 2.22 14.52 8.30
CA ASN A 109 1.79 15.08 7.02
C ASN A 109 0.32 14.72 6.70
N MET A 110 -0.04 13.43 6.82
CA MET A 110 -1.31 12.88 6.32
C MET A 110 -2.45 12.89 7.34
N TRP A 111 -2.19 12.85 8.65
CA TRP A 111 -3.25 12.75 9.68
C TRP A 111 -4.26 13.91 9.60
N GLY A 112 -3.81 15.09 9.17
CA GLY A 112 -4.64 16.27 8.95
C GLY A 112 -5.45 16.28 7.65
N VAL A 113 -5.32 15.27 6.78
CA VAL A 113 -6.24 15.03 5.65
C VAL A 113 -7.56 14.52 6.21
N ASP A 114 -7.52 13.36 6.88
CA ASP A 114 -8.69 12.73 7.47
C ASP A 114 -9.23 13.46 8.69
N PHE A 115 -8.35 13.73 9.65
CA PHE A 115 -8.72 14.25 10.97
C PHE A 115 -8.46 15.75 11.05
N LYS A 116 -8.94 16.49 10.06
CA LYS A 116 -8.78 17.94 9.94
C LYS A 116 -9.24 18.66 11.21
N GLY A 117 -8.35 19.44 11.81
CA GLY A 117 -8.57 20.17 13.06
C GLY A 117 -8.29 19.37 14.35
N TYR A 118 -8.03 18.07 14.24
CA TYR A 118 -7.52 17.25 15.35
C TYR A 118 -5.98 17.33 15.41
N ALA A 119 -5.41 17.02 16.57
CA ALA A 119 -3.95 16.86 16.69
C ALA A 119 -3.52 15.50 16.12
N THR A 120 -2.29 15.42 15.63
CA THR A 120 -1.63 14.17 15.21
C THR A 120 -1.79 13.07 16.27
N GLY A 121 -2.30 11.89 15.90
CA GLY A 121 -2.62 10.80 16.82
C GLY A 121 -3.98 10.90 17.54
N THR A 122 -4.81 11.91 17.25
CA THR A 122 -6.17 12.06 17.81
C THR A 122 -7.24 12.08 16.73
N VAL A 123 -8.43 11.51 17.01
CA VAL A 123 -9.51 11.31 16.01
C VAL A 123 -10.90 11.59 16.61
N PRO A 124 -11.96 11.80 15.80
CA PRO A 124 -13.33 11.82 16.29
C PRO A 124 -13.71 10.49 16.96
N GLN A 125 -14.39 10.53 18.12
CA GLN A 125 -14.71 9.32 18.89
C GLN A 125 -15.49 8.27 18.05
N LYS A 126 -16.46 8.70 17.22
CA LYS A 126 -17.20 7.81 16.31
C LYS A 126 -16.30 6.98 15.38
N VAL A 127 -15.13 7.52 14.99
CA VAL A 127 -14.15 6.79 14.15
C VAL A 127 -13.41 5.76 14.99
N ARG A 128 -12.96 6.12 16.20
CA ARG A 128 -12.31 5.16 17.11
C ARG A 128 -13.25 4.02 17.49
N ASP A 129 -14.51 4.32 17.81
CA ASP A 129 -15.54 3.31 18.07
C ASP A 129 -15.70 2.33 16.89
N PHE A 130 -15.68 2.84 15.65
CA PHE A 130 -15.78 2.03 14.43
C PHE A 130 -14.52 1.16 14.19
N VAL A 131 -13.33 1.73 14.31
CA VAL A 131 -12.06 1.00 14.09
C VAL A 131 -11.85 -0.06 15.17
N SER A 132 -12.06 0.27 16.46
CA SER A 132 -12.05 -0.70 17.56
C SER A 132 -13.05 -1.85 17.35
N ALA A 133 -14.27 -1.56 16.90
CA ALA A 133 -15.26 -2.59 16.58
C ALA A 133 -14.82 -3.46 15.38
N ASN A 134 -14.24 -2.85 14.35
CA ASN A 134 -13.73 -3.56 13.17
C ASN A 134 -12.55 -4.49 13.51
N MET A 135 -11.59 -4.02 14.31
CA MET A 135 -10.49 -4.85 14.82
C MET A 135 -11.00 -6.03 15.65
N ALA A 136 -11.95 -5.79 16.56
CA ALA A 136 -12.57 -6.85 17.36
C ALA A 136 -13.31 -7.89 16.50
N TRP A 137 -14.04 -7.42 15.47
CA TRP A 137 -14.71 -8.28 14.50
C TRP A 137 -13.71 -9.13 13.69
N MET A 138 -12.66 -8.51 13.10
CA MET A 138 -11.61 -9.25 12.37
C MET A 138 -10.96 -10.32 13.24
N VAL A 139 -10.58 -9.98 14.48
CA VAL A 139 -10.02 -10.94 15.45
C VAL A 139 -11.00 -12.08 15.77
N SER A 140 -12.31 -11.81 15.81
CA SER A 140 -13.33 -12.85 16.00
C SER A 140 -13.45 -13.78 14.79
N MET A 141 -13.39 -13.24 13.57
CA MET A 141 -13.48 -14.00 12.32
C MET A 141 -12.25 -14.87 12.09
N VAL A 142 -11.04 -14.37 12.39
CA VAL A 142 -9.79 -15.15 12.39
C VAL A 142 -9.88 -16.34 13.35
N LYS A 143 -10.39 -16.12 14.57
CA LYS A 143 -10.58 -17.19 15.58
C LYS A 143 -11.68 -18.19 15.21
N GLY A 144 -12.74 -17.74 14.55
CA GLY A 144 -13.88 -18.58 14.15
C GLY A 144 -13.63 -19.44 12.92
N ASN A 145 -12.68 -19.07 12.05
CA ASN A 145 -12.45 -19.72 10.74
C ASN A 145 -10.99 -20.22 10.57
N PRO A 146 -10.45 -21.04 11.49
CA PRO A 146 -9.03 -21.43 11.50
C PRO A 146 -8.58 -22.31 10.31
N SER A 147 -9.50 -22.75 9.46
CA SER A 147 -9.24 -23.58 8.28
C SER A 147 -9.53 -22.87 6.94
N ASP A 148 -9.87 -21.57 6.97
CA ASP A 148 -10.07 -20.75 5.76
C ASP A 148 -8.82 -19.88 5.56
N ASN A 149 -8.03 -20.16 4.52
CA ASN A 149 -6.80 -19.42 4.22
C ASN A 149 -7.03 -17.91 4.05
N TYR A 150 -8.25 -17.47 3.71
CA TYR A 150 -8.63 -16.05 3.72
C TYR A 150 -8.48 -15.45 5.12
N TRP A 151 -9.13 -16.07 6.11
CA TRP A 151 -9.06 -15.64 7.51
C TRP A 151 -7.71 -15.94 8.16
N THR A 152 -7.02 -17.01 7.75
CA THR A 152 -5.61 -17.23 8.15
C THR A 152 -4.73 -16.07 7.68
N THR A 153 -4.91 -15.58 6.46
CA THR A 153 -4.15 -14.45 5.90
C THR A 153 -4.51 -13.13 6.57
N VAL A 154 -5.78 -12.89 6.92
CA VAL A 154 -6.16 -11.73 7.78
C VAL A 154 -5.44 -11.83 9.13
N GLY A 155 -5.31 -13.03 9.72
CA GLY A 155 -4.51 -13.25 10.93
C GLY A 155 -3.04 -12.85 10.76
N TYR A 156 -2.44 -13.15 9.60
CA TYR A 156 -1.07 -12.72 9.26
C TYR A 156 -0.95 -11.21 9.12
N LEU A 157 -1.94 -10.53 8.52
CA LEU A 157 -1.95 -9.06 8.41
C LEU A 157 -2.09 -8.38 9.79
N LEU A 158 -2.96 -8.89 10.67
CA LEU A 158 -3.06 -8.41 12.05
C LEU A 158 -1.76 -8.64 12.84
N ALA A 159 -1.09 -9.79 12.64
CA ALA A 159 0.21 -10.03 13.26
C ALA A 159 1.28 -9.04 12.77
N GLN A 160 1.28 -8.70 11.47
CA GLN A 160 2.19 -7.70 10.90
C GLN A 160 1.91 -6.28 11.43
N LEU A 161 0.64 -5.90 11.60
CA LEU A 161 0.23 -4.63 12.20
C LEU A 161 0.66 -4.50 13.67
N HIS A 162 0.50 -5.56 14.47
CA HIS A 162 1.05 -5.61 15.83
C HIS A 162 2.58 -5.45 15.83
N GLY A 163 3.27 -6.16 14.94
CA GLY A 163 4.72 -6.03 14.77
C GLY A 163 5.13 -4.60 14.42
N LEU A 164 4.43 -3.95 13.50
CA LEU A 164 4.71 -2.57 13.07
C LEU A 164 4.67 -1.59 14.25
N ALA A 165 3.64 -1.67 15.10
CA ALA A 165 3.50 -0.85 16.29
C ALA A 165 4.63 -1.10 17.31
N ASP A 166 4.90 -2.37 17.62
CA ASP A 166 5.91 -2.75 18.63
C ASP A 166 7.35 -2.44 18.14
N GLY A 167 7.62 -2.57 16.85
CA GLY A 167 8.90 -2.22 16.23
C GLY A 167 9.14 -0.71 16.18
N TYR A 168 8.11 0.07 15.88
CA TYR A 168 8.14 1.53 15.97
C TYR A 168 8.40 1.99 17.42
N GLU A 169 7.65 1.47 18.40
CA GLU A 169 7.85 1.80 19.82
C GLU A 169 9.26 1.43 20.32
N ALA A 170 9.84 0.33 19.81
CA ALA A 170 11.19 -0.11 20.16
C ALA A 170 12.33 0.74 19.56
N ALA A 171 12.06 1.56 18.53
CA ALA A 171 13.06 2.36 17.82
C ALA A 171 12.86 3.88 17.96
N ARG A 172 11.65 4.35 18.30
CA ARG A 172 11.30 5.78 18.23
C ARG A 172 12.14 6.68 19.14
N ASP A 173 12.36 7.91 18.69
CA ASP A 173 13.08 8.91 19.46
C ASP A 173 12.17 9.56 20.53
N HIS A 174 12.19 8.93 21.72
CA HIS A 174 11.52 9.43 22.93
C HIS A 174 12.00 10.82 23.39
N GLN A 175 13.11 11.37 22.88
CA GLN A 175 13.64 12.70 23.24
C GLN A 175 13.26 13.78 22.23
N GLN A 176 13.19 13.45 20.94
CA GLN A 176 12.70 14.35 19.88
C GLN A 176 11.17 14.41 19.79
N GLY A 177 10.46 13.60 20.59
CA GLY A 177 9.01 13.70 20.77
C GLY A 177 8.19 12.91 19.75
N GLU A 178 8.77 11.85 19.17
CA GLU A 178 8.00 10.91 18.35
C GLU A 178 6.87 10.31 19.20
N LEU A 179 5.62 10.45 18.74
CA LEU A 179 4.44 10.10 19.52
C LEU A 179 4.38 8.59 19.82
N PRO A 180 3.93 8.14 21.00
CA PRO A 180 3.53 6.75 21.17
C PRO A 180 2.31 6.46 20.28
N LEU A 181 2.36 5.38 19.50
CA LEU A 181 1.27 4.96 18.61
C LEU A 181 0.77 3.59 19.07
N THR A 182 -0.53 3.45 19.28
CA THR A 182 -1.13 2.13 19.51
C THR A 182 -1.28 1.37 18.20
N VAL A 183 -1.56 0.06 18.29
CA VAL A 183 -1.91 -0.78 17.14
C VAL A 183 -3.14 -0.24 16.40
N GLU A 184 -4.06 0.45 17.10
CA GLU A 184 -5.22 1.11 16.50
C GLU A 184 -4.82 2.39 15.75
N ASP A 185 -3.94 3.21 16.31
CA ASP A 185 -3.46 4.44 15.64
C ASP A 185 -2.60 4.11 14.41
N MET A 186 -1.83 3.01 14.47
CA MET A 186 -1.15 2.44 13.30
C MET A 186 -2.14 1.94 12.24
N LEU A 187 -3.26 1.32 12.63
CA LEU A 187 -4.29 0.92 11.66
C LEU A 187 -4.97 2.14 11.02
N MET A 188 -5.19 3.21 11.79
CA MET A 188 -5.69 4.47 11.26
C MET A 188 -4.70 5.10 10.26
N LEU A 189 -3.38 5.00 10.50
CA LEU A 189 -2.35 5.41 9.53
C LEU A 189 -2.32 4.52 8.28
N VAL A 190 -2.53 3.20 8.41
CA VAL A 190 -2.62 2.26 7.27
C VAL A 190 -3.84 2.55 6.38
N MET A 191 -4.87 3.20 6.91
CA MET A 191 -6.15 3.49 6.21
C MET A 191 -6.34 4.97 5.84
N VAL A 192 -5.41 5.87 6.18
CA VAL A 192 -5.53 7.31 5.90
C VAL A 192 -5.56 7.57 4.38
N ASP A 193 -6.31 8.58 3.94
CA ASP A 193 -6.43 8.98 2.51
C ASP A 193 -6.92 7.83 1.57
N THR A 194 -7.54 6.79 2.14
CA THR A 194 -7.93 5.57 1.43
C THR A 194 -9.22 4.94 1.97
N ASP A 195 -9.13 4.01 2.92
CA ASP A 195 -10.29 3.40 3.58
C ASP A 195 -10.98 4.40 4.54
N MET A 196 -10.20 5.34 5.10
CA MET A 196 -10.65 6.27 6.13
C MET A 196 -11.54 7.40 5.60
N ASP A 197 -11.36 7.89 4.37
CA ASP A 197 -12.26 8.90 3.76
C ASP A 197 -13.72 8.46 3.79
N ASP A 198 -13.97 7.21 3.37
CA ASP A 198 -15.29 6.61 3.32
C ASP A 198 -15.83 6.32 4.74
N VAL A 199 -14.97 5.91 5.69
CA VAL A 199 -15.35 5.73 7.11
C VAL A 199 -15.73 7.06 7.77
N VAL A 200 -14.90 8.09 7.63
CA VAL A 200 -15.14 9.44 8.16
C VAL A 200 -16.39 10.04 7.51
N THR A 201 -16.57 9.86 6.20
CA THR A 201 -17.79 10.29 5.48
C THR A 201 -19.04 9.59 6.00
N ALA A 202 -18.99 8.28 6.26
CA ALA A 202 -20.12 7.52 6.78
C ALA A 202 -20.46 7.86 8.24
N VAL A 203 -19.48 7.80 9.16
CA VAL A 203 -19.75 7.92 10.60
C VAL A 203 -19.75 9.36 11.10
N VAL A 204 -18.86 10.22 10.59
CA VAL A 204 -18.72 11.63 11.04
C VAL A 204 -19.59 12.56 10.23
N ALA A 205 -19.46 12.55 8.89
CA ALA A 205 -20.21 13.46 8.01
C ALA A 205 -21.63 12.96 7.66
N GLU A 206 -22.04 11.79 8.16
CA GLU A 206 -23.37 11.20 7.99
C GLU A 206 -23.80 11.09 6.51
N GLY A 207 -22.83 10.85 5.63
CA GLY A 207 -22.98 10.77 4.19
C GLY A 207 -23.09 12.11 3.46
N HIS A 208 -22.73 13.24 4.09
CA HIS A 208 -22.48 14.50 3.39
C HIS A 208 -21.11 14.45 2.72
N PHE A 209 -21.09 14.44 1.39
CA PHE A 209 -19.90 14.27 0.55
C PHE A 209 -19.86 15.32 -0.57
N ILE A 210 -18.69 15.94 -0.79
CA ILE A 210 -18.48 16.97 -1.81
C ILE A 210 -17.05 16.86 -2.40
N ASN A 211 -16.87 16.04 -3.44
CA ASN A 211 -15.64 16.05 -4.22
C ASN A 211 -15.36 17.45 -4.81
N GLU A 212 -14.21 18.04 -4.46
CA GLU A 212 -13.74 19.37 -4.89
C GLU A 212 -13.45 19.44 -6.41
N HIS A 213 -12.98 18.34 -7.02
CA HIS A 213 -12.52 18.30 -8.42
C HIS A 213 -13.58 18.83 -9.38
N PHE A 214 -14.84 18.38 -9.21
CA PHE A 214 -15.95 18.71 -10.11
C PHE A 214 -16.71 20.00 -9.73
N LEU A 215 -16.28 20.76 -8.71
CA LEU A 215 -16.98 21.96 -8.21
C LEU A 215 -16.84 23.20 -9.11
N HIS A 216 -17.46 23.16 -10.28
CA HIS A 216 -17.63 24.31 -11.17
C HIS A 216 -18.09 25.58 -10.43
N ARG A 217 -17.46 26.74 -10.75
CA ARG A 217 -17.63 28.05 -10.07
C ARG A 217 -19.08 28.50 -9.80
N ARG A 218 -20.08 28.02 -10.56
CA ARG A 218 -21.51 28.31 -10.31
C ARG A 218 -22.03 27.68 -9.00
N HIS A 219 -21.48 26.55 -8.56
CA HIS A 219 -21.98 25.80 -7.39
C HIS A 219 -21.43 26.33 -6.06
N LYS A 220 -20.14 26.73 -5.98
CA LYS A 220 -19.53 27.28 -4.74
C LYS A 220 -20.28 28.52 -4.17
N ARG A 221 -21.13 29.20 -4.96
CA ARG A 221 -22.02 30.30 -4.49
C ARG A 221 -23.37 29.86 -3.89
N ARG A 222 -23.86 28.65 -4.15
CA ARG A 222 -25.16 28.17 -3.60
C ARG A 222 -25.00 27.41 -2.28
N HIS A 223 -23.94 26.60 -2.13
CA HIS A 223 -23.75 25.78 -0.92
C HIS A 223 -23.50 26.63 0.35
N ARG A 224 -22.87 27.80 0.22
CA ARG A 224 -22.69 28.79 1.33
C ARG A 224 -23.98 29.37 1.92
N MET A 225 -25.16 28.98 1.43
CA MET A 225 -26.44 29.59 1.80
C MET A 225 -27.47 28.61 2.37
N PHE A 226 -27.19 27.29 2.37
CA PHE A 226 -28.21 26.27 2.66
C PHE A 226 -27.77 25.08 3.53
N ASP A 227 -26.49 24.91 3.85
CA ASP A 227 -26.04 23.87 4.79
C ASP A 227 -25.93 24.45 6.22
N PRO A 228 -26.67 23.92 7.22
CA PRO A 228 -26.77 24.54 8.54
C PRO A 228 -25.65 24.15 9.52
N PHE A 229 -24.70 23.30 9.12
CA PHE A 229 -23.65 22.75 9.99
C PHE A 229 -22.25 23.14 9.50
N PRO A 230 -21.54 24.06 10.20
CA PRO A 230 -20.17 24.44 9.81
C PRO A 230 -19.15 23.30 9.94
N GLU A 231 -19.36 22.39 10.89
CA GLU A 231 -18.40 21.35 11.28
C GLU A 231 -18.24 20.26 10.21
N PHE A 232 -19.32 19.83 9.57
CA PHE A 232 -19.26 18.93 8.41
C PHE A 232 -18.66 19.62 7.17
N PHE A 233 -18.75 20.95 7.08
CA PHE A 233 -18.46 21.69 5.85
C PHE A 233 -16.96 21.69 5.46
N GLU A 234 -16.05 21.44 6.39
CA GLU A 234 -14.62 21.28 6.07
C GLU A 234 -14.19 19.83 5.88
N VAL A 235 -14.84 18.87 6.55
CA VAL A 235 -14.57 17.42 6.40
C VAL A 235 -15.09 16.91 5.05
N SER A 236 -16.30 17.32 4.64
CA SER A 236 -16.93 16.84 3.40
C SER A 236 -16.25 17.31 2.09
N ARG A 237 -15.11 18.01 2.13
CA ARG A 237 -14.55 18.76 0.99
C ARG A 237 -13.08 18.44 0.74
N ARG A 238 -12.82 17.34 0.01
CA ARG A 238 -11.50 16.96 -0.52
C ARG A 238 -11.58 16.72 -2.03
N HIS A 239 -10.44 16.70 -2.71
CA HIS A 239 -10.35 15.94 -3.95
C HIS A 239 -10.63 14.47 -3.62
N HIS A 240 -11.46 13.82 -4.45
CA HIS A 240 -11.72 12.38 -4.40
C HIS A 240 -11.67 11.83 -5.84
N GLY A 241 -11.63 10.51 -6.02
CA GLY A 241 -11.42 9.86 -7.31
C GLY A 241 -9.97 10.04 -7.81
N HIS A 242 -9.08 9.15 -7.38
CA HIS A 242 -7.64 9.31 -7.47
C HIS A 242 -6.98 8.44 -8.55
N CYS A 243 -5.86 8.94 -9.08
CA CYS A 243 -4.96 8.20 -9.95
C CYS A 243 -5.42 8.04 -11.41
N SER A 244 -4.57 7.46 -12.25
CA SER A 244 -4.86 7.14 -13.65
C SER A 244 -4.01 5.97 -14.12
N ALA A 245 -4.60 5.06 -14.91
CA ALA A 245 -3.94 3.83 -15.33
C ALA A 245 -4.16 3.51 -16.81
N VAL A 246 -3.28 2.69 -17.38
CA VAL A 246 -3.55 2.00 -18.66
C VAL A 246 -2.80 0.68 -18.77
N VAL A 247 -3.51 -0.38 -19.18
CA VAL A 247 -2.93 -1.62 -19.72
C VAL A 247 -2.85 -1.47 -21.23
N GLN A 248 -1.65 -1.51 -21.80
CA GLN A 248 -1.38 -1.20 -23.20
C GLN A 248 -0.72 -2.39 -23.91
N VAL A 249 -1.37 -2.88 -24.96
CA VAL A 249 -0.79 -3.91 -25.84
C VAL A 249 0.19 -3.23 -26.79
N ALA A 250 1.42 -3.73 -26.87
CA ALA A 250 2.42 -3.22 -27.80
C ALA A 250 2.10 -3.61 -29.26
N PRO A 251 2.65 -2.91 -30.27
CA PRO A 251 2.50 -3.29 -31.67
C PRO A 251 2.88 -4.75 -31.92
N ASN A 252 2.15 -5.43 -32.81
CA ASN A 252 2.36 -6.84 -33.14
C ASN A 252 2.32 -7.82 -31.94
N PHE A 253 1.79 -7.39 -30.78
CA PHE A 253 1.83 -8.12 -29.51
C PHE A 253 3.25 -8.41 -29.00
N GLU A 254 4.23 -7.53 -29.27
CA GLU A 254 5.63 -7.75 -28.84
C GLU A 254 5.83 -7.71 -27.31
N ASP A 255 4.95 -7.02 -26.59
CA ASP A 255 4.96 -6.82 -25.13
C ASP A 255 3.54 -6.46 -24.65
N LEU A 256 3.30 -6.54 -23.34
CA LEU A 256 2.10 -6.07 -22.66
C LEU A 256 2.51 -5.17 -21.50
N TRP A 257 2.30 -3.86 -21.67
CA TRP A 257 2.67 -2.85 -20.69
C TRP A 257 1.53 -2.54 -19.74
N VAL A 258 1.88 -2.25 -18.49
CA VAL A 258 0.93 -1.88 -17.42
C VAL A 258 1.46 -0.63 -16.75
N THR A 259 0.71 0.48 -16.78
CA THR A 259 1.15 1.75 -16.18
C THR A 259 0.13 2.28 -15.21
N HIS A 260 0.61 2.83 -14.10
CA HIS A 260 -0.20 3.47 -13.08
C HIS A 260 0.45 4.77 -12.60
N ALA A 261 -0.31 5.85 -12.39
CA ALA A 261 0.17 7.11 -11.81
C ALA A 261 -0.78 7.59 -10.72
N THR A 262 -0.31 7.58 -9.47
CA THR A 262 -1.11 7.95 -8.29
C THR A 262 -1.40 9.44 -8.29
N TRP A 263 -2.65 9.83 -8.00
CA TRP A 263 -2.97 11.23 -7.72
C TRP A 263 -3.29 11.38 -6.24
N ASP A 264 -2.71 12.38 -5.59
CA ASP A 264 -2.67 12.52 -4.13
C ASP A 264 -2.48 14.00 -3.79
N GLU A 265 -2.81 14.39 -2.55
CA GLU A 265 -2.24 15.60 -2.00
C GLU A 265 -0.71 15.46 -1.93
N TYR A 266 0.02 16.49 -2.35
CA TYR A 266 1.47 16.45 -2.46
C TYR A 266 2.22 16.19 -1.14
N ARG A 267 1.52 16.22 -0.01
CA ARG A 267 2.00 15.79 1.32
C ARG A 267 2.17 14.28 1.50
N GLY A 268 1.55 13.44 0.66
CA GLY A 268 1.82 12.00 0.66
C GLY A 268 3.16 11.60 0.03
N MET A 269 3.90 12.54 -0.58
CA MET A 269 5.16 12.27 -1.31
C MET A 269 6.39 11.80 -0.48
N LEU A 270 6.22 11.22 0.72
CA LEU A 270 7.23 10.39 1.39
C LEU A 270 7.14 8.93 0.91
N ARG A 271 7.54 8.62 -0.33
CA ARG A 271 7.27 7.29 -0.91
C ARG A 271 8.29 6.21 -0.52
N ILE A 272 7.84 4.98 -0.31
CA ILE A 272 8.67 3.76 -0.09
C ILE A 272 8.32 2.68 -1.14
N ILE A 273 9.31 2.12 -1.82
CA ILE A 273 9.15 0.85 -2.56
C ILE A 273 9.46 -0.32 -1.64
N LYS A 274 8.53 -1.26 -1.50
CA LYS A 274 8.63 -2.40 -0.57
C LYS A 274 8.82 -3.70 -1.34
N TYR A 275 9.90 -4.42 -1.05
CA TYR A 275 10.14 -5.80 -1.47
C TYR A 275 9.89 -6.72 -0.28
N PHE A 276 8.85 -7.56 -0.37
CA PHE A 276 8.55 -8.57 0.65
C PHE A 276 8.78 -9.96 0.07
N ASP A 277 9.59 -10.77 0.76
CA ASP A 277 9.95 -12.15 0.43
C ASP A 277 9.56 -13.04 1.64
N MET A 278 8.26 -13.33 1.72
CA MET A 278 7.63 -13.90 2.91
C MET A 278 6.94 -15.22 2.56
N PRO A 279 7.57 -16.39 2.82
CA PRO A 279 7.00 -17.71 2.58
C PRO A 279 5.96 -18.08 3.67
N LEU A 280 4.83 -17.35 3.67
CA LEU A 280 3.73 -17.54 4.61
C LEU A 280 2.96 -18.85 4.30
N PRO A 281 2.69 -19.72 5.29
CA PRO A 281 1.96 -20.97 5.07
C PRO A 281 0.57 -20.75 4.47
N GLY A 282 0.20 -21.56 3.47
CA GLY A 282 -1.12 -21.48 2.82
C GLY A 282 -1.32 -20.30 1.85
N THR A 283 -0.29 -19.46 1.65
CA THR A 283 -0.28 -18.41 0.61
C THR A 283 0.40 -18.91 -0.67
N GLU A 284 0.03 -18.34 -1.81
CA GLU A 284 0.55 -18.71 -3.13
C GLU A 284 1.58 -17.68 -3.64
N VAL A 285 1.44 -16.41 -3.22
CA VAL A 285 2.43 -15.35 -3.47
C VAL A 285 3.33 -15.19 -2.27
N GLN A 286 4.59 -15.61 -2.45
CA GLN A 286 5.62 -15.49 -1.43
C GLN A 286 6.34 -14.13 -1.58
N ARG A 287 6.66 -13.77 -2.83
CA ARG A 287 7.47 -12.59 -3.18
C ARG A 287 6.66 -11.55 -3.92
N MET A 288 6.74 -10.30 -3.48
CA MET A 288 6.06 -9.15 -4.09
C MET A 288 6.91 -7.90 -4.00
N ALA A 289 6.82 -7.04 -5.02
CA ALA A 289 7.35 -5.68 -5.01
C ALA A 289 6.21 -4.70 -5.27
N PHE A 290 6.08 -3.65 -4.46
CA PHE A 290 5.02 -2.66 -4.58
C PHE A 290 5.47 -1.27 -4.13
N THR A 291 4.77 -0.25 -4.60
CA THR A 291 4.93 1.14 -4.13
C THR A 291 3.96 1.39 -2.97
N ALA A 292 4.41 2.04 -1.91
CA ALA A 292 3.66 2.25 -0.69
C ALA A 292 4.30 3.39 0.13
N ASP A 293 3.86 3.53 1.38
CA ASP A 293 4.15 4.70 2.20
C ASP A 293 4.60 4.27 3.62
N PRO A 294 5.21 5.15 4.43
CA PRO A 294 5.77 4.80 5.73
C PRO A 294 4.71 4.28 6.70
N GLY A 295 4.82 3.00 7.07
CA GLY A 295 3.83 2.29 7.88
C GLY A 295 2.66 1.67 7.09
N GLY A 296 2.45 2.04 5.82
CA GLY A 296 1.39 1.48 4.98
C GLY A 296 1.62 -0.01 4.68
N LEU A 297 0.82 -0.90 5.27
CA LEU A 297 0.94 -2.36 5.12
C LEU A 297 0.47 -2.89 3.75
N TYR A 298 -0.04 -2.01 2.90
CA TYR A 298 -0.39 -2.27 1.50
C TYR A 298 0.02 -1.07 0.64
N SER A 299 -0.28 -1.11 -0.65
CA SER A 299 -0.09 0.02 -1.57
C SER A 299 -1.29 0.96 -1.46
N ALA A 300 -1.10 2.23 -1.08
CA ALA A 300 -2.16 3.24 -1.20
C ALA A 300 -2.35 3.72 -2.66
N ASP A 301 -1.55 3.21 -3.60
CA ASP A 301 -1.54 3.70 -4.98
C ASP A 301 -2.77 3.29 -5.81
N ASP A 302 -3.11 2.02 -6.05
CA ASP A 302 -2.32 0.80 -5.82
C ASP A 302 -1.34 0.47 -6.99
N PHE A 303 -0.21 -0.19 -6.71
CA PHE A 303 0.60 -0.87 -7.74
C PHE A 303 1.47 -2.01 -7.16
N TYR A 304 1.23 -3.26 -7.59
CA TYR A 304 2.00 -4.45 -7.19
C TYR A 304 2.51 -5.28 -8.38
N VAL A 305 3.68 -5.88 -8.17
CA VAL A 305 4.32 -6.86 -9.03
C VAL A 305 4.52 -8.15 -8.22
N LEU A 306 3.81 -9.23 -8.57
CA LEU A 306 3.75 -10.47 -7.76
C LEU A 306 4.52 -11.64 -8.40
N ASP A 307 5.02 -12.58 -7.60
CA ASP A 307 5.64 -13.83 -8.09
C ASP A 307 4.64 -14.91 -8.54
N SER A 308 3.34 -14.65 -8.43
CA SER A 308 2.29 -15.33 -9.22
C SER A 308 2.25 -14.86 -10.68
N GLN A 309 3.18 -13.99 -11.10
CA GLN A 309 3.21 -13.30 -12.41
C GLN A 309 1.96 -12.44 -12.70
N LEU A 310 1.25 -12.03 -11.65
CA LEU A 310 0.27 -10.95 -11.75
C LEU A 310 0.96 -9.58 -11.72
N VAL A 311 0.28 -8.59 -12.30
CA VAL A 311 0.44 -7.16 -11.98
C VAL A 311 -0.93 -6.65 -11.57
N VAL A 312 -0.98 -5.90 -10.48
CA VAL A 312 -2.23 -5.42 -9.86
C VAL A 312 -2.11 -3.92 -9.65
N MET A 313 -3.15 -3.17 -10.00
CA MET A 313 -3.30 -1.73 -9.79
C MET A 313 -4.79 -1.38 -9.79
N GLU A 314 -5.17 -0.15 -9.42
CA GLU A 314 -6.56 0.30 -9.51
C GLU A 314 -6.67 1.76 -10.02
N THR A 315 -7.89 2.35 -9.98
CA THR A 315 -8.13 3.79 -9.75
C THR A 315 -9.45 3.98 -8.98
N THR A 316 -9.49 4.91 -8.03
CA THR A 316 -10.62 5.08 -7.07
C THR A 316 -11.91 5.54 -7.76
N ILE A 317 -13.06 4.99 -7.40
CA ILE A 317 -14.39 5.31 -7.93
C ILE A 317 -15.33 5.80 -6.81
N ASP A 318 -15.73 7.06 -6.87
CA ASP A 318 -16.50 7.76 -5.83
C ASP A 318 -17.92 7.20 -5.63
N ASN A 319 -18.34 7.06 -4.37
CA ASN A 319 -19.74 6.89 -4.03
C ASN A 319 -20.50 8.24 -3.94
N TYR A 320 -21.09 8.69 -5.05
CA TYR A 320 -22.01 9.84 -5.04
C TYR A 320 -23.41 9.51 -4.51
N ASN A 321 -23.74 8.24 -4.26
CA ASN A 321 -25.06 7.82 -3.82
C ASN A 321 -25.17 7.78 -2.29
N ARG A 322 -25.72 8.86 -1.71
CA ARG A 322 -25.83 9.02 -0.25
C ARG A 322 -26.56 7.88 0.48
N SER A 323 -27.43 7.11 -0.17
CA SER A 323 -28.10 5.98 0.53
C SER A 323 -27.12 4.85 0.87
N LEU A 324 -26.06 4.67 0.07
CA LEU A 324 -25.11 3.57 0.24
C LEU A 324 -24.22 3.71 1.49
N TRP A 325 -23.99 4.92 2.01
CA TRP A 325 -23.18 5.12 3.23
C TRP A 325 -23.71 4.34 4.45
N SER A 326 -25.01 4.03 4.49
CA SER A 326 -25.63 3.18 5.52
C SER A 326 -25.24 1.69 5.45
N ASN A 327 -24.49 1.29 4.42
CA ASN A 327 -23.93 -0.05 4.28
C ASN A 327 -22.53 -0.20 4.92
N ILE A 328 -21.79 0.90 5.11
CA ILE A 328 -20.44 0.88 5.71
C ILE A 328 -20.54 0.59 7.20
N LYS A 329 -19.94 -0.52 7.64
CA LYS A 329 -20.12 -1.13 8.97
C LYS A 329 -18.82 -1.79 9.47
N PRO A 330 -18.60 -1.86 10.79
CA PRO A 330 -17.40 -2.50 11.34
C PRO A 330 -17.37 -4.02 11.10
N GLU A 331 -18.49 -4.68 10.85
CA GLU A 331 -18.57 -6.10 10.49
C GLU A 331 -18.23 -6.39 9.01
N THR A 332 -17.20 -5.74 8.48
CA THR A 332 -16.72 -5.87 7.09
C THR A 332 -15.19 -5.81 7.02
N LEU A 333 -14.57 -6.33 5.95
CA LEU A 333 -13.13 -6.25 5.77
C LEU A 333 -12.78 -5.02 4.92
N MET A 334 -11.87 -4.18 5.39
CA MET A 334 -11.45 -2.94 4.71
C MET A 334 -10.58 -3.25 3.47
N THR A 335 -10.46 -2.31 2.53
CA THR A 335 -9.75 -2.52 1.25
C THR A 335 -8.28 -2.89 1.45
N TRP A 336 -7.56 -2.26 2.37
CA TRP A 336 -6.15 -2.59 2.63
C TRP A 336 -5.93 -4.08 2.88
N ALA A 337 -6.83 -4.70 3.66
CA ALA A 337 -6.78 -6.11 3.99
C ALA A 337 -7.31 -6.99 2.85
N ARG A 338 -8.43 -6.60 2.19
CA ARG A 338 -8.96 -7.35 1.03
C ARG A 338 -7.95 -7.42 -0.13
N ALA A 339 -7.28 -6.32 -0.43
CA ALA A 339 -6.23 -6.24 -1.44
C ALA A 339 -5.03 -7.16 -1.10
N MET A 340 -4.53 -7.08 0.14
CA MET A 340 -3.38 -7.91 0.54
C MET A 340 -3.71 -9.40 0.67
N VAL A 341 -4.92 -9.77 1.09
CA VAL A 341 -5.37 -11.18 1.06
C VAL A 341 -5.51 -11.68 -0.39
N ALA A 342 -6.11 -10.90 -1.28
CA ALA A 342 -6.19 -11.24 -2.71
C ALA A 342 -4.79 -11.37 -3.34
N ASN A 343 -3.87 -10.45 -3.05
CA ASN A 343 -2.47 -10.53 -3.48
C ASN A 343 -1.78 -11.80 -3.00
N ARG A 344 -1.97 -12.21 -1.73
CA ARG A 344 -1.32 -13.39 -1.15
C ARG A 344 -1.86 -14.73 -1.66
N LEU A 345 -3.16 -14.82 -1.97
CA LEU A 345 -3.82 -16.11 -2.27
C LEU A 345 -3.95 -16.45 -3.77
N SER A 346 -3.80 -15.48 -4.67
CA SER A 346 -4.32 -15.63 -6.05
C SER A 346 -3.30 -16.07 -7.09
N LYS A 347 -3.69 -17.05 -7.92
CA LYS A 347 -2.93 -17.56 -9.06
C LYS A 347 -3.30 -16.88 -10.38
N ASN A 348 -4.48 -16.28 -10.47
CA ASN A 348 -5.01 -15.65 -11.68
C ASN A 348 -5.99 -14.51 -11.33
N GLY A 349 -6.37 -13.71 -12.33
CA GLY A 349 -7.25 -12.57 -12.14
C GLY A 349 -8.69 -12.89 -11.69
N ALA A 350 -9.20 -14.09 -11.98
CA ALA A 350 -10.53 -14.51 -11.54
C ALA A 350 -10.54 -14.79 -10.02
N GLU A 351 -9.52 -15.51 -9.52
CA GLU A 351 -9.31 -15.72 -8.09
C GLU A 351 -9.12 -14.38 -7.37
N TRP A 352 -8.24 -13.52 -7.88
CA TRP A 352 -7.92 -12.23 -7.25
C TRP A 352 -9.16 -11.34 -7.10
N THR A 353 -9.90 -11.16 -8.19
CA THR A 353 -11.13 -10.35 -8.16
C THR A 353 -12.22 -11.00 -7.30
N SER A 354 -12.27 -12.32 -7.18
CA SER A 354 -13.21 -13.00 -6.26
C SER A 354 -12.85 -12.82 -4.78
N TYR A 355 -11.56 -12.74 -4.43
CA TYR A 355 -11.12 -12.44 -3.07
C TYR A 355 -11.29 -10.97 -2.70
N GLN A 356 -11.02 -10.03 -3.61
CA GLN A 356 -11.12 -8.59 -3.32
C GLN A 356 -12.57 -8.11 -3.05
N VAL A 357 -13.58 -8.76 -3.64
CA VAL A 357 -15.00 -8.42 -3.41
C VAL A 357 -15.64 -9.17 -2.23
N ARG A 358 -14.92 -10.14 -1.64
CA ARG A 358 -15.40 -10.89 -0.47
C ARG A 358 -15.41 -9.98 0.76
N ASP A 359 -16.45 -10.10 1.59
CA ASP A 359 -16.61 -9.33 2.85
C ASP A 359 -16.45 -7.79 2.67
N ASN A 360 -16.83 -7.27 1.48
CA ASN A 360 -16.67 -5.88 1.04
C ASN A 360 -17.23 -4.84 2.03
N SER A 361 -16.36 -3.93 2.47
CA SER A 361 -16.67 -2.80 3.36
C SER A 361 -17.42 -1.64 2.71
N GLY A 362 -17.26 -1.43 1.40
CA GLY A 362 -17.66 -0.17 0.77
C GLY A 362 -16.76 1.01 1.11
N THR A 363 -15.52 0.77 1.49
CA THR A 363 -14.49 1.77 1.77
C THR A 363 -13.33 1.62 0.78
N CYS A 364 -12.68 2.72 0.39
CA CYS A 364 -11.71 2.77 -0.72
C CYS A 364 -12.27 2.02 -1.94
N ASN A 365 -13.37 2.57 -2.47
CA ASN A 365 -14.13 1.98 -3.55
C ASN A 365 -13.37 2.16 -4.87
N ASN A 366 -12.91 1.07 -5.50
CA ASN A 366 -11.84 1.12 -6.52
C ASN A 366 -12.19 0.29 -7.77
N GLN A 367 -11.75 0.72 -8.97
CA GLN A 367 -11.68 -0.16 -10.16
C GLN A 367 -10.33 -0.87 -10.20
N TRP A 368 -10.30 -2.11 -9.73
CA TRP A 368 -9.10 -2.95 -9.77
C TRP A 368 -8.86 -3.54 -11.15
N MET A 369 -7.60 -3.62 -11.55
CA MET A 369 -7.11 -4.17 -12.81
C MET A 369 -6.05 -5.23 -12.51
N VAL A 370 -6.37 -6.50 -12.77
CA VAL A 370 -5.46 -7.64 -12.56
C VAL A 370 -5.02 -8.19 -13.91
N VAL A 371 -3.75 -7.97 -14.24
CA VAL A 371 -3.11 -8.46 -15.46
C VAL A 371 -2.38 -9.76 -15.17
N ASP A 372 -2.75 -10.83 -15.86
CA ASP A 372 -2.10 -12.14 -15.76
C ASP A 372 -1.11 -12.37 -16.91
N TYR A 373 0.17 -12.07 -16.67
CA TYR A 373 1.23 -12.27 -17.66
C TYR A 373 1.48 -13.75 -18.02
N LYS A 374 0.95 -14.72 -17.26
CA LYS A 374 1.01 -16.15 -17.62
C LYS A 374 0.08 -16.48 -18.81
N ARG A 375 -0.86 -15.59 -19.14
CA ARG A 375 -1.78 -15.71 -20.29
C ARG A 375 -1.36 -14.85 -21.49
N PHE A 376 -0.24 -14.14 -21.40
CA PHE A 376 0.37 -13.42 -22.52
C PHE A 376 1.57 -14.18 -23.07
N GLU A 377 1.58 -14.40 -24.39
CA GLU A 377 2.72 -14.94 -25.14
C GLU A 377 3.12 -13.90 -26.21
N PRO A 378 4.35 -13.37 -26.19
CA PRO A 378 4.79 -12.37 -27.17
C PRO A 378 4.61 -12.83 -28.62
N GLY A 379 4.07 -11.94 -29.46
CA GLY A 379 3.74 -12.21 -30.86
C GLY A 379 2.45 -13.01 -31.07
N LYS A 380 1.63 -13.25 -30.04
CA LYS A 380 0.33 -13.92 -30.15
C LYS A 380 -0.84 -12.98 -29.84
N PRO A 381 -2.02 -13.20 -30.46
CA PRO A 381 -3.26 -12.57 -30.00
C PRO A 381 -3.56 -12.93 -28.53
N LEU A 382 -4.06 -11.97 -27.76
CA LEU A 382 -4.43 -12.16 -26.35
C LEU A 382 -5.42 -13.32 -26.19
N GLN A 383 -5.17 -14.25 -25.26
CA GLN A 383 -6.12 -15.27 -24.82
C GLN A 383 -7.03 -14.72 -23.72
N ASP A 384 -8.26 -15.23 -23.55
CA ASP A 384 -9.15 -14.77 -22.49
C ASP A 384 -8.52 -15.00 -21.09
N GLY A 385 -8.83 -14.12 -20.14
CA GLY A 385 -8.28 -14.07 -18.79
C GLY A 385 -6.98 -13.28 -18.61
N VAL A 386 -6.47 -12.61 -19.64
CA VAL A 386 -5.28 -11.73 -19.52
C VAL A 386 -5.55 -10.51 -18.64
N LEU A 387 -6.76 -9.94 -18.67
CA LEU A 387 -7.16 -8.81 -17.83
C LEU A 387 -8.53 -9.04 -17.19
N TRP A 388 -8.54 -9.10 -15.86
CA TRP A 388 -9.74 -9.12 -15.02
C TRP A 388 -9.93 -7.78 -14.29
N ILE A 389 -11.19 -7.41 -14.09
CA ILE A 389 -11.61 -6.21 -13.35
C ILE A 389 -12.45 -6.62 -12.15
N SER A 390 -12.31 -5.91 -11.03
CA SER A 390 -13.36 -5.79 -10.01
C SER A 390 -13.65 -4.33 -9.69
N GLU A 391 -14.92 -4.03 -9.44
CA GLU A 391 -15.39 -2.71 -9.00
C GLU A 391 -16.30 -2.88 -7.79
N THR A 392 -16.12 -2.04 -6.77
CA THR A 392 -16.89 -2.06 -5.52
C THR A 392 -17.58 -0.73 -5.26
N MET A 393 -18.73 -0.81 -4.60
CA MET A 393 -19.48 0.29 -3.96
C MET A 393 -20.02 -0.23 -2.62
N PRO A 394 -20.50 0.61 -1.69
CA PRO A 394 -21.01 0.10 -0.41
C PRO A 394 -22.24 -0.79 -0.57
N GLY A 395 -22.08 -2.09 -0.28
CA GLY A 395 -23.10 -3.12 -0.49
C GLY A 395 -23.21 -3.70 -1.91
N HIS A 396 -22.34 -3.30 -2.84
CA HIS A 396 -22.37 -3.74 -4.25
C HIS A 396 -20.97 -4.06 -4.78
N ALA A 397 -20.87 -5.08 -5.64
CA ALA A 397 -19.62 -5.38 -6.35
C ALA A 397 -19.93 -6.05 -7.70
N GLN A 398 -19.03 -5.89 -8.67
CA GLN A 398 -19.05 -6.63 -9.93
C GLN A 398 -17.62 -6.99 -10.36
N THR A 399 -17.44 -8.20 -10.90
CA THR A 399 -16.16 -8.67 -11.45
C THR A 399 -16.33 -9.18 -12.88
N GLY A 400 -15.24 -9.24 -13.65
CA GLY A 400 -15.30 -9.87 -14.98
C GLY A 400 -14.02 -9.80 -15.81
N ASP A 401 -13.93 -10.71 -16.78
CA ASP A 401 -12.89 -10.75 -17.81
C ASP A 401 -13.19 -9.73 -18.92
N VAL A 402 -12.35 -8.69 -19.00
CA VAL A 402 -12.45 -7.63 -20.00
C VAL A 402 -11.40 -7.78 -21.11
N THR A 403 -10.75 -8.94 -21.21
CA THR A 403 -9.73 -9.20 -22.25
C THR A 403 -10.29 -9.01 -23.65
N HIS A 404 -11.59 -9.26 -23.86
CA HIS A 404 -12.26 -8.99 -25.13
C HIS A 404 -12.26 -7.49 -25.51
N VAL A 405 -12.29 -6.58 -24.52
CA VAL A 405 -12.13 -5.13 -24.71
C VAL A 405 -10.68 -4.79 -25.01
N LEU A 406 -9.74 -5.29 -24.20
CA LEU A 406 -8.30 -5.07 -24.38
C LEU A 406 -7.82 -5.56 -25.77
N ARG A 407 -8.30 -6.73 -26.21
CA ARG A 407 -8.04 -7.32 -27.54
C ARG A 407 -8.61 -6.48 -28.68
N LYS A 408 -9.76 -5.83 -28.49
CA LYS A 408 -10.42 -4.96 -29.49
C LYS A 408 -9.80 -3.56 -29.56
N GLN A 409 -9.39 -3.00 -28.43
CA GLN A 409 -8.91 -1.63 -28.30
C GLN A 409 -7.38 -1.51 -28.27
N HIS A 410 -6.65 -2.63 -28.14
CA HIS A 410 -5.21 -2.71 -27.81
C HIS A 410 -4.83 -1.97 -26.51
N SER A 411 -5.81 -1.59 -25.69
CA SER A 411 -5.66 -0.59 -24.63
C SER A 411 -6.85 -0.65 -23.67
N TRP A 412 -6.59 -0.72 -22.37
CA TRP A 412 -7.58 -0.54 -21.29
C TRP A 412 -7.14 0.62 -20.37
N PRO A 413 -7.74 1.81 -20.50
CA PRO A 413 -7.49 2.96 -19.64
C PRO A 413 -8.43 2.97 -18.42
N SER A 414 -7.99 3.55 -17.31
CA SER A 414 -8.79 3.79 -16.09
C SER A 414 -8.53 5.18 -15.50
N TYR A 415 -9.57 5.81 -14.95
CA TYR A 415 -9.63 7.25 -14.65
C TYR A 415 -10.85 7.65 -13.78
N ASN A 416 -11.13 6.89 -12.71
CA ASN A 416 -12.10 7.26 -11.66
C ASN A 416 -13.58 7.28 -12.04
N ILE A 417 -13.95 6.51 -13.06
CA ILE A 417 -15.35 6.30 -13.45
C ILE A 417 -15.55 4.79 -13.63
N PRO A 418 -16.56 4.17 -12.99
CA PRO A 418 -16.84 2.76 -13.15
C PRO A 418 -17.14 2.39 -14.60
N PHE A 419 -16.57 1.29 -15.07
CA PHE A 419 -16.82 0.68 -16.37
C PHE A 419 -18.10 -0.17 -16.36
N PHE A 420 -18.37 -0.89 -15.26
CA PHE A 420 -19.57 -1.71 -15.19
C PHE A 420 -20.79 -0.82 -14.97
N GLU A 421 -21.69 -0.81 -15.95
CA GLU A 421 -22.91 0.03 -15.98
C GLU A 421 -23.73 -0.04 -14.68
N ASN A 422 -23.79 -1.22 -14.04
CA ASN A 422 -24.45 -1.41 -12.75
C ASN A 422 -23.79 -0.62 -11.61
N ILE A 423 -22.45 -0.60 -11.57
CA ILE A 423 -21.67 0.11 -10.54
C ILE A 423 -21.72 1.62 -10.80
N TRP A 424 -21.55 2.04 -12.06
CA TRP A 424 -21.73 3.42 -12.52
C TRP A 424 -23.10 4.00 -12.11
N LYS A 425 -24.17 3.21 -12.29
CA LYS A 425 -25.53 3.55 -11.85
C LYS A 425 -25.67 3.60 -10.34
N VAL A 426 -25.25 2.56 -9.62
CA VAL A 426 -25.51 2.46 -8.18
C VAL A 426 -24.66 3.43 -7.35
N GLY A 427 -23.44 3.74 -7.79
CA GLY A 427 -22.60 4.82 -7.24
C GLY A 427 -23.11 6.24 -7.56
N GLY A 428 -24.16 6.37 -8.39
CA GLY A 428 -24.85 7.65 -8.64
C GLY A 428 -24.30 8.50 -9.78
N TYR A 429 -23.30 8.03 -10.54
CA TYR A 429 -22.73 8.77 -11.67
C TYR A 429 -23.79 9.07 -12.75
N GLU A 430 -24.66 8.12 -13.08
CA GLU A 430 -25.78 8.33 -14.03
C GLU A 430 -26.66 9.53 -13.62
N HIS A 431 -27.02 9.59 -12.33
CA HIS A 431 -27.83 10.67 -11.78
C HIS A 431 -27.10 12.01 -11.87
N LEU A 432 -25.80 12.05 -11.60
CA LEU A 432 -25.01 13.28 -11.71
C LEU A 432 -24.81 13.73 -13.17
N GLN A 433 -24.53 12.83 -14.11
CA GLN A 433 -24.45 13.18 -15.54
C GLN A 433 -25.80 13.75 -16.02
N ALA A 434 -26.91 13.05 -15.77
CA ALA A 434 -28.24 13.50 -16.20
C ALA A 434 -28.70 14.82 -15.56
N LYS A 435 -28.26 15.10 -14.32
CA LYS A 435 -28.62 16.30 -13.55
C LYS A 435 -27.76 17.53 -13.86
N THR A 436 -26.49 17.33 -14.21
CA THR A 436 -25.54 18.42 -14.48
C THR A 436 -25.37 18.70 -15.97
N GLY A 437 -25.54 17.68 -16.82
CA GLY A 437 -25.13 17.73 -18.22
C GLY A 437 -23.61 17.73 -18.41
N SER A 438 -22.81 17.39 -17.38
CA SER A 438 -21.35 17.34 -17.49
C SER A 438 -20.86 15.97 -17.90
N ASP A 439 -19.90 15.95 -18.83
CA ASP A 439 -19.17 14.74 -19.25
C ASP A 439 -18.23 14.21 -18.16
N ASP A 440 -17.97 14.98 -17.09
CA ASP A 440 -17.11 14.63 -15.96
C ASP A 440 -17.45 13.26 -15.34
N PHE A 441 -18.75 12.93 -15.28
CA PHE A 441 -19.26 11.67 -14.72
C PHE A 441 -19.44 10.55 -15.77
N SER A 442 -19.06 10.80 -17.03
CA SER A 442 -19.28 9.90 -18.15
C SER A 442 -18.05 9.08 -18.48
N PHE A 443 -18.16 7.75 -18.45
CA PHE A 443 -17.05 6.84 -18.72
C PHE A 443 -16.38 7.15 -20.08
N ASP A 444 -17.14 7.22 -21.17
CA ASP A 444 -16.59 7.47 -22.50
C ASP A 444 -16.18 8.92 -22.79
N HIS A 445 -16.65 9.90 -22.00
CA HIS A 445 -16.60 11.32 -22.38
C HIS A 445 -15.85 12.24 -21.40
N CYS A 446 -15.42 11.81 -20.23
CA CYS A 446 -14.65 12.68 -19.33
C CYS A 446 -13.33 13.15 -19.99
N PRO A 447 -12.69 14.22 -19.49
CA PRO A 447 -11.44 14.76 -20.06
C PRO A 447 -10.37 13.69 -20.32
N ARG A 448 -10.14 12.81 -19.34
CA ARG A 448 -9.14 11.73 -19.42
C ARG A 448 -9.53 10.63 -20.40
N ALA A 449 -10.80 10.21 -20.43
CA ALA A 449 -11.31 9.26 -21.42
C ALA A 449 -11.05 9.75 -22.86
N LYS A 450 -11.35 11.02 -23.14
CA LYS A 450 -11.06 11.66 -24.43
C LYS A 450 -9.55 11.77 -24.71
N MET A 451 -8.71 12.06 -23.72
CA MET A 451 -7.24 12.08 -23.90
C MET A 451 -6.68 10.70 -24.23
N PHE A 452 -7.08 9.64 -23.50
CA PHE A 452 -6.68 8.27 -23.80
C PHE A 452 -7.20 7.79 -25.17
N GLN A 453 -8.44 8.14 -25.52
CA GLN A 453 -9.02 7.85 -26.83
C GLN A 453 -8.22 8.51 -27.96
N ARG A 454 -7.87 9.80 -27.83
CA ARG A 454 -7.03 10.52 -28.80
C ARG A 454 -5.65 9.89 -28.91
N ALA A 455 -4.98 9.66 -27.78
CA ALA A 455 -3.64 9.06 -27.75
C ALA A 455 -3.59 7.72 -28.50
N ARG A 456 -4.60 6.86 -28.29
CA ARG A 456 -4.78 5.59 -29.02
C ARG A 456 -5.00 5.78 -30.52
N GLN A 457 -5.81 6.77 -30.93
CA GLN A 457 -6.05 7.10 -32.35
C GLN A 457 -4.80 7.63 -33.04
N GLU A 458 -3.97 8.40 -32.32
CA GLU A 458 -2.71 8.98 -32.80
C GLU A 458 -1.52 8.00 -32.70
N GLY A 459 -1.70 6.85 -32.04
CA GLY A 459 -0.64 5.88 -31.76
C GLY A 459 0.36 6.31 -30.67
N PHE A 460 0.06 7.39 -29.94
CA PHE A 460 0.84 7.85 -28.79
C PHE A 460 0.60 6.89 -27.62
N GLY A 461 1.57 6.00 -27.37
CA GLY A 461 1.42 4.82 -26.52
C GLY A 461 1.93 3.53 -27.17
N ASN A 462 2.09 3.50 -28.50
CA ASN A 462 2.59 2.35 -29.28
C ASN A 462 4.10 2.05 -29.09
N SER A 463 4.74 2.66 -28.11
CA SER A 463 6.11 2.35 -27.67
C SER A 463 6.22 2.67 -26.19
N LEU A 464 7.02 1.90 -25.43
CA LEU A 464 7.25 2.12 -24.00
C LEU A 464 7.61 3.58 -23.68
N LYS A 465 8.47 4.23 -24.49
CA LYS A 465 8.82 5.66 -24.31
C LYS A 465 7.62 6.60 -24.49
N SER A 466 6.78 6.37 -25.51
CA SER A 466 5.55 7.17 -25.69
C SER A 466 4.50 6.89 -24.62
N LEU A 467 4.46 5.67 -24.08
CA LEU A 467 3.55 5.28 -23.01
C LEU A 467 3.94 5.90 -21.66
N MET A 468 5.25 5.91 -21.34
CA MET A 468 5.79 6.66 -20.21
C MET A 468 5.49 8.17 -20.33
N ALA A 469 5.50 8.73 -21.54
CA ALA A 469 5.12 10.12 -21.77
C ALA A 469 3.60 10.35 -21.68
N LEU A 470 2.78 9.36 -22.05
CA LEU A 470 1.31 9.40 -21.96
C LEU A 470 0.83 9.36 -20.51
N ILE A 471 1.34 8.44 -19.70
CA ILE A 471 0.96 8.33 -18.27
C ILE A 471 1.46 9.54 -17.44
N ARG A 472 2.43 10.30 -17.98
CA ARG A 472 2.91 11.58 -17.45
C ARG A 472 2.24 12.80 -18.10
N TYR A 473 1.24 12.64 -18.97
CA TYR A 473 0.74 13.74 -19.79
C TYR A 473 -0.07 14.78 -19.00
N ASN A 474 0.45 16.01 -18.97
CA ASN A 474 -0.29 17.21 -18.63
C ASN A 474 0.09 18.34 -19.60
N ARG A 475 -0.91 19.05 -20.12
CA ARG A 475 -0.73 20.29 -20.90
C ARG A 475 -1.96 21.19 -20.74
N LEU A 476 -1.81 22.33 -20.05
CA LEU A 476 -2.90 23.30 -19.83
C LEU A 476 -3.46 23.91 -21.14
N ASP A 477 -2.67 23.90 -22.21
CA ASP A 477 -3.06 24.37 -23.55
C ASP A 477 -3.71 23.27 -24.42
N ASP A 478 -3.94 22.07 -23.90
CA ASP A 478 -4.77 21.05 -24.55
C ASP A 478 -6.26 21.43 -24.46
N PRO A 479 -7.01 21.50 -25.58
CA PRO A 479 -8.46 21.72 -25.55
C PRO A 479 -9.23 20.72 -24.66
N LEU A 480 -8.72 19.49 -24.48
CA LEU A 480 -9.31 18.49 -23.59
C LEU A 480 -9.06 18.77 -22.10
N ALA A 481 -8.06 19.57 -21.74
CA ALA A 481 -7.85 20.00 -20.35
C ALA A 481 -8.87 21.07 -19.91
N LEU A 482 -9.63 21.66 -20.85
CA LEU A 482 -10.65 22.69 -20.60
C LEU A 482 -10.14 23.95 -19.88
N GLY A 483 -8.82 24.18 -19.88
CA GLY A 483 -8.17 25.27 -19.15
C GLY A 483 -7.93 24.99 -17.67
N ASP A 484 -7.93 23.71 -17.26
CA ASP A 484 -7.64 23.26 -15.89
C ASP A 484 -6.53 22.19 -15.89
N ALA A 485 -5.46 22.43 -15.13
CA ALA A 485 -4.34 21.50 -15.01
C ALA A 485 -4.65 20.22 -14.20
N CYS A 486 -5.81 20.13 -13.53
CA CYS A 486 -6.31 18.91 -12.89
C CYS A 486 -6.95 17.92 -13.89
N ASN A 487 -7.16 18.31 -15.15
CA ASN A 487 -7.79 17.48 -16.19
C ASN A 487 -6.81 16.69 -17.07
N GLY A 488 -5.50 16.79 -16.83
CA GLY A 488 -4.50 15.93 -17.50
C GLY A 488 -4.64 14.45 -17.12
N ILE A 489 -3.84 13.58 -17.74
CA ILE A 489 -3.68 12.18 -17.29
C ILE A 489 -2.79 12.12 -16.05
N SER A 490 -1.85 13.08 -15.94
CA SER A 490 -0.98 13.27 -14.79
C SER A 490 -1.27 14.65 -14.19
N ALA A 491 -2.26 14.77 -13.30
CA ALA A 491 -2.75 16.06 -12.81
C ALA A 491 -1.65 16.95 -12.18
N ARG A 492 -1.82 18.28 -12.29
CA ARG A 492 -0.93 19.31 -11.75
C ARG A 492 -1.75 20.51 -11.25
N CYS A 493 -2.58 20.32 -10.22
CA CYS A 493 -3.49 21.38 -9.77
C CYS A 493 -2.74 22.64 -9.28
N ASP A 494 -1.47 22.48 -8.87
CA ASP A 494 -0.58 23.58 -8.47
C ASP A 494 -0.15 24.51 -9.63
N LEU A 495 -0.35 24.09 -10.89
CA LEU A 495 -0.09 24.92 -12.07
C LEU A 495 -1.28 25.80 -12.46
N ASN A 496 -2.46 25.59 -11.87
CA ASN A 496 -3.59 26.49 -12.07
C ASN A 496 -3.29 27.88 -11.49
N PRO A 497 -3.92 28.95 -11.99
CA PRO A 497 -3.83 30.26 -11.34
C PRO A 497 -4.35 30.17 -9.89
N GLN A 498 -3.69 30.82 -8.91
CA GLN A 498 -4.09 30.80 -7.48
C GLN A 498 -5.54 31.27 -7.16
N LYS A 499 -6.27 31.77 -8.15
CA LYS A 499 -7.71 32.15 -8.06
C LYS A 499 -8.62 31.19 -8.84
N HIS A 500 -8.08 30.09 -9.35
CA HIS A 500 -8.87 29.01 -9.93
C HIS A 500 -9.65 28.28 -8.84
N VAL A 501 -10.58 27.42 -9.23
CA VAL A 501 -11.41 26.67 -8.26
C VAL A 501 -10.72 25.42 -7.74
N SER A 502 -9.84 24.87 -8.57
CA SER A 502 -9.05 23.65 -8.49
C SER A 502 -7.54 23.98 -8.48
N TYR A 503 -7.16 25.09 -7.83
CA TYR A 503 -5.75 25.33 -7.50
C TYR A 503 -5.48 24.70 -6.13
N ASP A 504 -4.65 23.66 -6.11
CA ASP A 504 -4.26 22.97 -4.88
C ASP A 504 -2.88 22.31 -5.01
N CYS A 505 -2.26 21.96 -3.88
CA CYS A 505 -1.11 21.06 -3.82
C CYS A 505 -1.56 19.61 -4.01
N PHE A 506 -2.20 19.34 -5.15
CA PHE A 506 -2.80 18.05 -5.51
C PHE A 506 -2.45 17.69 -6.95
N GLY A 507 -2.34 16.40 -7.24
CA GLY A 507 -2.20 15.89 -8.60
C GLY A 507 -1.40 14.60 -8.64
N ALA A 508 -0.91 14.25 -9.83
CA ALA A 508 -0.16 13.03 -10.02
C ALA A 508 1.21 13.11 -9.34
N ILE A 509 1.39 12.41 -8.22
CA ILE A 509 2.62 12.42 -7.44
C ILE A 509 3.71 11.54 -8.05
N ASP A 510 3.35 10.53 -8.84
CA ASP A 510 4.29 9.55 -9.39
C ASP A 510 3.97 9.10 -10.83
N ALA A 511 4.71 8.09 -11.30
CA ALA A 511 4.21 7.07 -12.23
C ALA A 511 5.04 5.78 -12.11
N LYS A 512 4.40 4.64 -12.36
CA LYS A 512 4.95 3.28 -12.40
C LYS A 512 4.66 2.62 -13.75
N VAL A 513 5.57 1.77 -14.24
CA VAL A 513 5.39 0.96 -15.46
C VAL A 513 5.99 -0.43 -15.30
N ALA A 514 5.19 -1.48 -15.47
CA ALA A 514 5.65 -2.85 -15.69
C ALA A 514 5.59 -3.22 -17.19
N SER A 515 6.44 -4.17 -17.58
CA SER A 515 6.43 -4.85 -18.89
C SER A 515 6.25 -6.35 -18.68
N TRP A 516 5.93 -7.10 -19.74
CA TRP A 516 5.78 -8.55 -19.63
C TRP A 516 7.10 -9.22 -19.22
N ARG A 517 6.98 -10.27 -18.39
CA ARG A 517 8.13 -10.99 -17.83
C ARG A 517 7.88 -12.50 -17.81
N SER A 518 8.77 -13.25 -18.47
CA SER A 518 8.74 -14.71 -18.52
C SER A 518 9.11 -15.38 -17.20
N SER A 519 9.99 -14.77 -16.42
CA SER A 519 10.41 -15.25 -15.11
C SER A 519 9.49 -14.74 -14.01
N LYS A 520 8.97 -15.65 -13.19
CA LYS A 520 8.24 -15.30 -11.96
C LYS A 520 9.12 -14.64 -10.88
N HIS A 521 10.45 -14.75 -11.01
CA HIS A 521 11.41 -14.15 -10.09
C HIS A 521 11.90 -12.77 -10.57
N ASP A 522 11.37 -12.26 -11.69
CA ASP A 522 11.52 -10.86 -12.07
C ASP A 522 10.40 -10.05 -11.42
N LEU A 523 10.75 -9.16 -10.50
CA LEU A 523 9.85 -8.18 -9.91
C LEU A 523 10.17 -6.74 -10.38
N SER A 524 10.93 -6.57 -11.46
CA SER A 524 11.39 -5.26 -11.92
C SER A 524 10.31 -4.43 -12.61
N PHE A 525 10.31 -3.14 -12.32
CA PHE A 525 9.42 -2.14 -12.92
C PHE A 525 10.16 -0.79 -13.06
N LEU A 526 9.57 0.15 -13.79
CA LEU A 526 10.03 1.53 -13.87
C LEU A 526 9.21 2.40 -12.91
N ALA A 527 9.84 3.35 -12.23
CA ALA A 527 9.17 4.27 -11.30
C ALA A 527 9.76 5.68 -11.35
N VAL A 528 8.93 6.70 -11.13
CA VAL A 528 9.33 8.09 -10.87
C VAL A 528 8.40 8.68 -9.80
N SER A 529 8.96 9.23 -8.71
CA SER A 529 8.20 9.95 -7.67
C SER A 529 8.53 11.43 -7.84
N SER A 530 7.60 12.19 -8.43
CA SER A 530 7.69 13.62 -8.75
C SER A 530 6.44 14.01 -9.55
N PRO A 531 5.80 15.16 -9.30
CA PRO A 531 4.80 15.70 -10.22
C PRO A 531 5.37 15.93 -11.62
N THR A 532 4.54 15.77 -12.66
CA THR A 532 4.98 15.75 -14.07
C THR A 532 5.55 17.08 -14.58
N ARG A 533 6.51 16.99 -15.50
CA ARG A 533 7.17 18.12 -16.20
C ARG A 533 7.00 18.03 -17.73
N SER A 534 5.95 17.34 -18.21
CA SER A 534 5.82 16.86 -19.59
C SER A 534 5.77 17.94 -20.68
N ASN A 535 5.28 19.15 -20.39
CA ASN A 535 5.19 20.28 -21.32
C ASN A 535 6.40 21.24 -21.15
N GLY A 536 7.43 20.84 -20.39
CA GLY A 536 8.55 21.70 -20.02
C GLY A 536 8.26 22.63 -18.84
N GLU A 537 7.26 22.31 -18.02
CA GLU A 537 6.95 23.06 -16.80
C GLU A 537 8.09 22.99 -15.79
N ARG A 538 8.07 23.93 -14.84
CA ARG A 538 9.00 23.88 -13.72
C ARG A 538 8.68 22.64 -12.85
N PRO A 539 9.72 21.99 -12.30
CA PRO A 539 9.57 21.07 -11.18
C PRO A 539 8.66 21.64 -10.09
N PHE A 540 7.84 20.80 -9.47
CA PHE A 540 7.09 21.18 -8.28
C PHE A 540 8.06 21.61 -7.16
N ALA A 541 7.63 22.55 -6.30
CA ALA A 541 8.27 22.76 -5.01
C ALA A 541 7.40 23.47 -3.99
N TRP A 542 7.64 23.12 -2.72
CA TRP A 542 7.04 23.75 -1.55
C TRP A 542 7.36 25.26 -1.46
N SER A 543 8.61 25.67 -1.72
CA SER A 543 9.01 27.09 -1.76
C SER A 543 8.33 27.95 -2.84
N ARG A 544 7.46 27.38 -3.68
CA ARG A 544 6.82 28.06 -4.83
C ARG A 544 5.29 28.03 -4.83
N VAL A 545 4.66 27.37 -3.86
CA VAL A 545 3.18 27.32 -3.72
C VAL A 545 2.65 28.32 -2.70
N ASN A 546 1.33 28.44 -2.60
CA ASN A 546 0.66 29.24 -1.57
C ASN A 546 0.61 28.47 -0.24
N ASP A 547 1.59 28.70 0.62
CA ASP A 547 1.77 28.18 1.99
C ASP A 547 0.54 28.28 2.92
N LYS A 548 -0.47 29.07 2.55
CA LYS A 548 -1.72 29.27 3.29
C LYS A 548 -2.85 28.32 2.89
N LEU A 549 -2.66 27.53 1.84
CA LEU A 549 -3.59 26.46 1.46
C LEU A 549 -3.22 25.19 2.22
N ASP A 550 -4.22 24.40 2.63
CA ASP A 550 -4.05 23.40 3.68
C ASP A 550 -3.07 22.28 3.30
N GLY A 551 -3.19 21.73 2.09
CA GLY A 551 -2.23 20.79 1.51
C GLY A 551 -0.86 21.37 1.12
N CYS A 552 -0.69 22.70 1.26
CA CYS A 552 0.54 23.43 0.93
C CYS A 552 1.32 23.95 2.14
N LYS A 553 0.87 23.65 3.37
CA LYS A 553 1.44 24.16 4.62
C LYS A 553 2.81 23.55 4.96
N PRO A 554 3.78 24.34 5.48
CA PRO A 554 5.08 23.84 5.95
C PRO A 554 5.01 22.70 6.98
N GLU A 555 4.03 22.72 7.87
CA GLU A 555 3.79 21.69 8.89
C GLU A 555 3.26 20.35 8.34
N ASN A 556 2.82 20.31 7.08
CA ASN A 556 2.18 19.16 6.44
C ASN A 556 3.10 18.43 5.44
N HIS A 557 4.38 18.82 5.30
CA HIS A 557 5.32 18.18 4.37
C HIS A 557 6.71 17.94 4.99
N ILE A 558 6.74 17.56 6.26
CA ILE A 558 7.96 17.28 7.01
C ILE A 558 8.70 16.10 6.36
N GLY A 559 10.03 16.22 6.26
CA GLY A 559 10.88 15.18 5.66
C GLY A 559 10.96 15.19 4.13
N HIS A 560 10.15 16.00 3.43
CA HIS A 560 10.21 16.12 1.98
C HIS A 560 11.43 16.95 1.52
N PRO A 561 12.01 16.68 0.34
CA PRO A 561 12.82 17.66 -0.36
C PRO A 561 11.96 18.87 -0.77
N ASP A 562 12.55 20.08 -0.87
CA ASP A 562 11.82 21.26 -1.35
C ASP A 562 11.28 21.07 -2.77
N THR A 563 12.16 20.65 -3.69
CA THR A 563 11.88 20.61 -5.13
C THR A 563 11.85 19.15 -5.62
N PHE A 564 10.71 18.74 -6.18
CA PHE A 564 10.53 17.42 -6.79
C PHE A 564 10.85 17.52 -8.29
N ALA A 565 12.05 17.05 -8.64
CA ALA A 565 12.62 17.12 -9.99
C ALA A 565 13.22 15.77 -10.43
N PHE A 566 12.65 14.67 -9.95
CA PHE A 566 13.20 13.33 -10.11
C PHE A 566 12.92 12.75 -11.51
N GLU A 567 13.72 11.75 -11.90
CA GLU A 567 13.70 11.11 -13.21
C GLU A 567 13.24 9.66 -13.08
N TRP A 568 12.97 9.00 -14.21
CA TRP A 568 12.63 7.58 -14.23
C TRP A 568 13.81 6.70 -13.77
N TYR A 569 13.52 5.81 -12.82
CA TYR A 569 14.40 4.73 -12.39
C TYR A 569 13.83 3.36 -12.80
N LYS A 570 14.70 2.41 -13.15
CA LYS A 570 14.38 0.98 -13.18
C LYS A 570 14.70 0.40 -11.80
N MET A 571 13.66 -0.06 -11.13
CA MET A 571 13.75 -0.84 -9.90
C MET A 571 14.26 -2.26 -10.23
N PRO A 572 15.10 -2.88 -9.39
CA PRO A 572 15.71 -4.17 -9.70
C PRO A 572 14.70 -5.33 -9.59
N ALA A 573 15.05 -6.49 -10.15
CA ALA A 573 14.22 -7.70 -10.07
C ALA A 573 14.19 -8.31 -8.65
N ASN A 574 15.25 -8.05 -7.87
CA ASN A 574 15.45 -8.41 -6.48
C ASN A 574 16.26 -7.27 -5.85
N TRP A 575 16.01 -6.93 -4.59
CA TRP A 575 16.83 -5.93 -3.92
C TRP A 575 18.26 -6.49 -3.62
N PRO A 576 19.34 -5.68 -3.70
CA PRO A 576 20.68 -6.16 -3.39
C PRO A 576 20.91 -6.31 -1.88
N SER A 577 20.84 -7.55 -1.39
CA SER A 577 21.26 -7.91 -0.04
C SER A 577 22.79 -7.96 0.10
N ALA A 578 23.29 -7.75 1.33
CA ALA A 578 24.70 -7.99 1.63
C ALA A 578 25.04 -9.49 1.48
N PRO A 579 26.24 -9.85 1.00
CA PRO A 579 26.64 -11.25 0.95
C PRO A 579 26.67 -11.81 2.38
N SER A 580 25.90 -12.87 2.63
CA SER A 580 25.88 -13.48 3.96
C SER A 580 27.23 -14.09 4.28
N GLU A 581 27.82 -13.68 5.40
CA GLU A 581 28.92 -14.39 6.04
C GLU A 581 28.38 -15.72 6.59
N THR A 582 28.19 -16.68 5.68
CA THR A 582 27.89 -18.07 6.03
C THR A 582 29.07 -18.60 6.85
N PRO A 583 28.89 -18.94 8.14
CA PRO A 583 29.94 -19.56 8.91
C PRO A 583 30.21 -20.92 8.26
N SER A 584 31.44 -21.13 7.80
CA SER A 584 31.83 -22.36 7.10
C SER A 584 31.96 -23.51 8.10
N PHE A 585 30.83 -23.99 8.59
CA PHE A 585 30.69 -25.20 9.41
C PHE A 585 31.06 -26.42 8.58
N PHE A 586 32.37 -26.64 8.42
CA PHE A 586 32.93 -27.96 8.19
C PHE A 586 32.59 -28.85 9.39
N VAL A 587 31.41 -29.48 9.32
CA VAL A 587 31.06 -30.60 10.20
C VAL A 587 31.96 -31.76 9.80
N SER A 588 33.12 -31.86 10.46
CA SER A 588 33.89 -33.11 10.48
C SER A 588 33.05 -34.16 11.22
N GLU A 589 32.53 -35.15 10.49
CA GLU A 589 31.63 -36.16 11.04
C GLU A 589 32.22 -36.90 12.25
N PRO A 590 31.58 -36.84 13.44
CA PRO A 590 31.91 -37.72 14.55
C PRO A 590 31.32 -39.11 14.29
N SER A 591 32.16 -40.05 13.87
CA SER A 591 31.76 -41.36 13.33
C SER A 591 31.31 -42.38 14.39
N SER A 592 30.18 -42.14 15.08
CA SER A 592 29.52 -43.19 15.89
C SER A 592 28.06 -42.90 16.29
N TRP A 593 27.09 -43.02 15.36
CA TRP A 593 25.67 -43.13 15.71
C TRP A 593 24.94 -44.20 14.88
N LEU A 594 24.93 -45.42 15.43
CA LEU A 594 24.08 -46.53 14.99
C LEU A 594 23.35 -47.11 16.20
N SER A 595 22.13 -47.60 15.98
CA SER A 595 21.23 -48.25 16.96
C SER A 595 20.86 -47.44 18.22
N LEU A 596 19.72 -46.75 18.16
CA LEU A 596 18.87 -46.49 19.33
C LEU A 596 17.37 -46.83 19.14
N GLU A 597 17.04 -47.58 18.09
CA GLU A 597 15.75 -48.29 18.00
C GLU A 597 15.81 -49.61 18.78
N LYS A 598 15.44 -49.60 20.07
CA LYS A 598 14.90 -50.72 20.89
C LYS A 598 14.89 -50.40 22.41
N ALA A 599 14.44 -49.21 22.81
CA ALA A 599 14.32 -48.80 24.21
C ALA A 599 12.85 -48.62 24.69
N ALA A 600 11.88 -49.23 24.00
CA ALA A 600 10.44 -49.08 24.25
C ALA A 600 9.71 -50.43 24.47
N ALA A 601 10.39 -51.39 25.11
CA ALA A 601 9.80 -52.65 25.58
C ALA A 601 10.58 -53.14 26.82
N ILE A 602 9.93 -53.99 27.64
CA ILE A 602 10.50 -54.61 28.86
C ILE A 602 10.77 -53.61 30.01
N SER A 603 9.69 -53.08 30.60
CA SER A 603 9.71 -52.40 31.92
C SER A 603 8.86 -53.13 32.98
N SER A 604 8.50 -54.39 32.72
CA SER A 604 7.49 -55.16 33.45
C SER A 604 7.99 -56.53 33.97
N SER A 605 9.25 -56.63 34.39
CA SER A 605 9.85 -57.91 34.84
C SER A 605 10.90 -57.82 35.96
N LEU A 606 10.97 -56.72 36.72
CA LEU A 606 12.04 -56.50 37.72
C LEU A 606 11.56 -56.05 39.12
N ALA A 607 10.30 -56.33 39.46
CA ALA A 607 9.70 -56.03 40.77
C ALA A 607 9.60 -57.24 41.73
N CYS A 608 10.27 -58.37 41.42
CA CYS A 608 9.99 -59.67 42.08
C CYS A 608 11.22 -60.45 42.59
N MET A 609 12.38 -59.81 42.79
CA MET A 609 13.60 -60.46 43.32
C MET A 609 14.38 -59.64 44.37
N LEU A 610 13.70 -58.79 45.15
CA LEU A 610 14.26 -58.11 46.33
C LEU A 610 13.37 -58.22 47.59
N LEU A 611 12.73 -59.38 47.75
CA LEU A 611 12.08 -59.82 48.99
C LEU A 611 12.50 -61.27 49.27
N LEU A 612 12.52 -61.66 50.56
CA LEU A 612 12.94 -62.98 51.08
C LEU A 612 14.46 -63.28 51.09
N ALA A 613 15.23 -62.37 51.70
CA ALA A 613 16.52 -62.66 52.34
C ALA A 613 16.66 -61.82 53.64
N CYS A 614 15.64 -61.74 54.49
CA CYS A 614 15.36 -62.71 55.56
C CYS A 614 16.49 -62.91 56.59
N ILE A 615 16.37 -62.15 57.71
CA ILE A 615 16.58 -62.60 59.10
C ILE A 615 18.03 -62.91 59.53
N VAL A 616 18.66 -61.97 60.26
CA VAL A 616 19.23 -62.14 61.63
C VAL A 616 19.73 -60.77 62.15
N GLN A 617 19.78 -60.57 63.48
CA GLN A 617 20.16 -59.34 64.22
C GLN A 617 19.21 -58.13 63.96
N ARG A 618 18.29 -57.71 64.86
CA ARG A 618 18.31 -57.39 66.32
C ARG A 618 19.25 -56.23 66.70
N ALA A 619 18.87 -55.26 67.54
CA ALA A 619 17.54 -54.90 68.12
C ALA A 619 17.61 -53.55 68.88
N TYR A 620 16.45 -53.05 69.36
CA TYR A 620 16.22 -51.87 70.24
C TYR A 620 16.42 -50.47 69.58
N CYS A 621 15.67 -49.40 69.92
CA CYS A 621 14.66 -49.22 70.98
C CYS A 621 13.59 -48.14 70.63
N GLN A 622 12.35 -48.28 71.15
CA GLN A 622 11.34 -47.25 71.56
C GLN A 622 10.88 -46.14 70.54
N THR A 623 9.60 -45.97 70.14
CA THR A 623 8.30 -45.60 70.82
C THR A 623 8.24 -44.15 71.37
N ASP A 624 7.24 -43.26 71.16
CA ASP A 624 5.92 -43.22 70.45
C ASP A 624 5.54 -41.70 70.22
N GLY A 625 4.43 -41.19 69.64
CA GLY A 625 3.15 -41.73 69.10
C GLY A 625 2.12 -40.63 68.69
N ASP A 626 0.90 -41.05 68.34
CA ASP A 626 -0.43 -40.34 68.25
C ASP A 626 -0.69 -38.95 67.57
N LEU A 627 -1.36 -39.01 66.40
CA LEU A 627 -2.69 -38.42 66.03
C LEU A 627 -2.96 -36.87 65.92
N PRO A 628 -4.05 -36.42 65.22
CA PRO A 628 -4.11 -35.09 64.56
C PRO A 628 -5.36 -34.19 64.80
N ALA A 629 -5.29 -32.92 64.34
CA ALA A 629 -6.40 -31.95 64.17
C ALA A 629 -5.92 -30.75 63.28
N THR A 630 -6.71 -29.94 62.54
CA THR A 630 -8.12 -29.96 62.07
C THR A 630 -8.28 -29.03 60.83
N ARG A 631 -9.44 -29.09 60.16
CA ARG A 631 -9.88 -28.21 59.03
C ARG A 631 -9.88 -26.71 59.36
N TYR A 632 -9.86 -25.84 58.32
CA TYR A 632 -10.91 -24.81 58.12
C TYR A 632 -10.94 -24.23 56.68
N GLU A 633 -12.15 -24.08 56.16
CA GLU A 633 -12.66 -23.35 54.97
C GLU A 633 -14.04 -22.76 55.41
N PRO A 634 -14.73 -21.81 54.73
CA PRO A 634 -14.68 -21.50 53.29
C PRO A 634 -14.87 -20.00 52.86
N LEU A 635 -14.80 -19.77 51.53
CA LEU A 635 -15.66 -18.92 50.65
C LEU A 635 -16.00 -17.42 50.88
N ASP A 636 -16.09 -16.75 49.72
CA ASP A 636 -16.94 -15.63 49.27
C ASP A 636 -16.86 -14.20 49.88
N ALA A 637 -16.35 -13.28 49.03
CA ALA A 637 -16.94 -11.95 48.75
C ALA A 637 -16.52 -11.48 47.34
#